data_AF-A0A840E487-F1
#
_entry.id   AF-A0A840E487-F1
#
_cell.length_a   1.000
_cell.length_b   1.000
_cell.length_c   1.000
_cell.angle_alpha   90.00
_cell.angle_beta   90.00
_cell.angle_gamma   90.00
#
_symmetry.space_group_name_H-M   'P 1'
#
loop_
_entity.id
_entity.type
_entity.pdbx_description
1 polymer ?
#
loop_
_entity_poly.entity_id
_entity_poly.type
_entity_poly.pdbx_seq_one_letter_code
_entity_poly.pdbx_strand_id
1 'polypeptide(L)'
;MTTTYRREPLWYKDAIIYELNIKGFFDANGDGIGDFAGLEQKLDYLEELGVTAIWTLPFYPSPLRDDGYDISDYYNVSPPYGNLEDFKRFLDAAHARGLQVITELVINHTSDQHEWFQRARRAPKGSPERDYYVWSDTDEKYPDVRIIFTDTETSNWSWDPVAKQYYWHRFFHHQPDLNYDSPDVQREIFKVLDYWMSMGIDGFRLDAIPYLFEREGTNGENLPETHVFLKKLRKHVDDNYDNVLFLAEANMWPEESASYFGDGDECHMNYHFPLMPRMYMSIKMEDRHPITDIFDQTPEIPENCQWATFLRNHDELTLEMVTDEERDFMYNVYASDRTARINLGIRRRLAPLMDNDRGKIELLNVLLMSLPGTPVLYYGDEIGMGDNYYLGDRDGVRTPMQWNNNENAGFSEANPHSLYLPVIRDTEYSYRWVNVRRQQQNPNSLLNWTKKLLAKRKSFKVFGRGKIHWLKPDNGRILAFVREFEDEHVVVIVNLSRHPQAVKLDLSEYEGSRVREAFGRTYFNDIGRDLYQVTLAGHGYYWLEVETVVSQNVDTRELGRPTLRIDQLKNFFNKSNLRALEQTVLPNYLRSVQWTGARASQLDQVKIYDYRMQATSERHFGWMLLEVTFLEGLPELLQLPLAFHNYHEDVDYSTREEVIAIIDNGDRKVVLIDALYDEDYRRGLISGLKEYGTMKDFRFLAQESMAAAPRQDANLVHSGTEYMMLQSRDYNIKYYRRVDGNDVPDLEVKQMLNRRGYSSAPKVLGTLHFTPTQRLNATLAIFEEREPNEGNAWEYVLNNLRRFSETIMNRLQSDKHAQEAQPNEVQVTDTIVYKDMPEVIQDILGPSFVIKLAELGRATAAYHTVLADVNESGFTPEPLSLHYQRSVYAGLKGDVRSTIDLIHRINGELEGETRELADQFIAGENRLHKKLKRIYAHKIESDKIRIHGDFTLEQLVISDDKFLIQNFDGDPDRSYSQRRLRRSPAKDIANMMRSISYAAGLVYEEDLPGLSQTARTQLSDWLRTANRYLSAEYLTAYRKATPGTRLLPADERDLEVLLDTFRIEKALQELRYDLNYRPHQAAVPLRGLLELMK
;
A
#
# COMPACT_ATOMS: atom_id res chain seq x y z
N MET A 1 -21.34 0.35 54.64
CA MET A 1 -20.78 -0.82 53.95
C MET A 1 -19.95 -0.27 52.83
N THR A 2 -18.63 -0.46 52.86
CA THR A 2 -17.73 -0.05 51.78
C THR A 2 -17.85 -1.05 50.64
N THR A 3 -18.33 -0.59 49.48
CA THR A 3 -18.25 -1.33 48.22
C THR A 3 -16.80 -1.31 47.76
N THR A 4 -16.07 -2.40 47.95
CA THR A 4 -14.77 -2.60 47.30
C THR A 4 -14.95 -2.53 45.79
N TYR A 5 -14.21 -1.64 45.13
CA TYR A 5 -14.13 -1.57 43.67
C TYR A 5 -13.74 -2.94 43.12
N ARG A 6 -14.37 -3.37 42.01
CA ARG A 6 -14.08 -4.63 41.34
C ARG A 6 -14.18 -4.45 39.84
N ARG A 7 -13.09 -4.77 39.14
CA ARG A 7 -12.98 -4.69 37.68
C ARG A 7 -13.84 -5.75 37.01
N GLU A 8 -14.57 -5.38 35.97
CA GLU A 8 -15.34 -6.35 35.17
C GLU A 8 -14.42 -7.19 34.28
N PRO A 9 -14.77 -8.46 33.97
CA PRO A 9 -14.00 -9.27 33.03
C PRO A 9 -13.92 -8.61 31.65
N LEU A 10 -12.71 -8.57 31.08
CA LEU A 10 -12.45 -7.95 29.77
C LEU A 10 -12.85 -6.46 29.67
N TRP A 11 -12.88 -5.71 30.79
CA TRP A 11 -13.24 -4.28 30.84
C TRP A 11 -12.49 -3.44 29.78
N TYR A 12 -11.23 -3.79 29.55
CA TYR A 12 -10.33 -3.12 28.64
C TYR A 12 -10.75 -3.21 27.16
N LYS A 13 -11.67 -4.11 26.77
CA LYS A 13 -12.20 -4.16 25.38
C LYS A 13 -13.16 -3.01 25.05
N ASP A 14 -13.95 -2.59 26.02
CA ASP A 14 -14.91 -1.48 25.84
C ASP A 14 -14.29 -0.10 26.18
N ALA A 15 -13.14 -0.11 26.86
CA ALA A 15 -12.48 1.07 27.40
C ALA A 15 -12.15 2.15 26.34
N ILE A 16 -11.88 3.35 26.85
CA ILE A 16 -11.26 4.46 26.13
C ILE A 16 -10.13 4.97 27.02
N ILE A 17 -8.89 4.78 26.60
CA ILE A 17 -7.68 5.08 27.37
C ILE A 17 -7.22 6.50 27.05
N TYR A 18 -6.71 7.21 28.06
CA TYR A 18 -6.16 8.56 27.93
C TYR A 18 -4.75 8.62 28.51
N GLU A 19 -3.78 8.79 27.62
CA GLU A 19 -2.35 8.88 27.92
C GLU A 19 -1.99 10.31 28.37
N LEU A 20 -1.44 10.44 29.58
CA LEU A 20 -0.93 11.71 30.10
C LEU A 20 0.40 11.56 30.83
N ASN A 21 1.26 12.58 30.71
CA ASN A 21 2.37 12.77 31.62
C ASN A 21 1.91 13.69 32.77
N ILE A 22 2.04 13.23 34.01
CA ILE A 22 1.69 14.00 35.23
C ILE A 22 2.41 15.34 35.23
N LYS A 23 3.72 15.37 34.86
CA LYS A 23 4.55 16.59 34.79
C LYS A 23 3.92 17.70 33.96
N GLY A 24 3.14 17.34 32.93
CA GLY A 24 2.55 18.25 31.95
C GLY A 24 1.06 18.49 32.10
N PHE A 25 0.36 17.83 33.03
CA PHE A 25 -1.10 17.89 33.06
C PHE A 25 -1.66 19.07 33.85
N PHE A 26 -1.36 19.20 35.15
CA PHE A 26 -1.71 20.38 35.95
C PHE A 26 -0.87 20.47 37.22
N ASP A 27 -0.36 21.67 37.51
CA ASP A 27 0.38 22.01 38.74
C ASP A 27 -0.59 22.60 39.76
N ALA A 28 -0.67 21.99 40.95
CA ALA A 28 -1.49 22.46 42.07
C ALA A 28 -0.72 23.21 43.15
N ASN A 29 0.62 23.22 43.10
CA ASN A 29 1.47 23.72 44.18
C ASN A 29 2.18 25.06 43.84
N GLY A 30 2.39 25.33 42.55
CA GLY A 30 2.98 26.55 42.01
C GLY A 30 4.49 26.50 41.74
N ASP A 31 5.12 25.33 41.70
CA ASP A 31 6.56 25.18 41.41
C ASP A 31 6.91 25.16 39.91
N GLY A 32 5.94 24.84 39.04
CA GLY A 32 6.10 24.75 37.58
C GLY A 32 6.06 23.32 37.01
N ILE A 33 5.82 22.31 37.84
CA ILE A 33 5.73 20.89 37.49
C ILE A 33 4.32 20.38 37.87
N GLY A 34 3.70 19.57 37.00
CA GLY A 34 2.40 18.97 37.27
C GLY A 34 2.49 17.79 38.25
N ASP A 35 1.49 17.64 39.12
CA ASP A 35 1.53 16.74 40.29
C ASP A 35 0.22 15.93 40.47
N PHE A 36 0.24 14.93 41.37
CA PHE A 36 -0.93 14.06 41.60
C PHE A 36 -2.16 14.78 42.20
N ALA A 37 -1.97 15.78 43.06
CA ALA A 37 -3.09 16.58 43.58
C ALA A 37 -3.62 17.56 42.51
N GLY A 38 -2.80 17.92 41.53
CA GLY A 38 -3.20 18.62 40.33
C GLY A 38 -3.98 17.74 39.35
N LEU A 39 -3.56 16.49 39.15
CA LEU A 39 -4.28 15.48 38.37
C LEU A 39 -5.64 15.12 39.02
N GLU A 40 -5.70 14.96 40.34
CA GLU A 40 -6.96 14.74 41.09
C GLU A 40 -7.99 15.85 40.80
N GLN A 41 -7.56 17.12 40.80
CA GLN A 41 -8.39 18.29 40.45
C GLN A 41 -8.85 18.34 38.99
N LYS A 42 -8.36 17.45 38.12
CA LYS A 42 -8.73 17.36 36.70
C LYS A 42 -9.45 16.07 36.34
N LEU A 43 -9.73 15.18 37.30
CA LEU A 43 -10.53 13.98 37.08
C LEU A 43 -11.92 14.29 36.49
N ASP A 44 -12.57 15.36 36.95
CA ASP A 44 -13.86 15.81 36.43
C ASP A 44 -13.81 16.16 34.93
N TYR A 45 -12.67 16.67 34.43
CA TYR A 45 -12.48 16.94 33.00
C TYR A 45 -12.39 15.64 32.18
N LEU A 46 -11.74 14.62 32.72
CA LEU A 46 -11.58 13.31 32.07
C LEU A 46 -12.90 12.54 32.06
N GLU A 47 -13.64 12.55 33.17
CA GLU A 47 -15.01 12.03 33.25
C GLU A 47 -15.94 12.75 32.25
N GLU A 48 -15.92 14.10 32.24
CA GLU A 48 -16.64 14.92 31.27
C GLU A 48 -16.23 14.67 29.80
N LEU A 49 -14.95 14.36 29.54
CA LEU A 49 -14.44 14.02 28.21
C LEU A 49 -15.06 12.70 27.73
N GLY A 50 -15.31 11.79 28.66
CA GLY A 50 -15.94 10.51 28.43
C GLY A 50 -14.95 9.36 28.24
N VAL A 51 -13.70 9.52 28.65
CA VAL A 51 -12.73 8.41 28.74
C VAL A 51 -13.14 7.44 29.86
N THR A 52 -12.51 6.28 29.95
CA THR A 52 -12.78 5.29 31.02
C THR A 52 -11.51 4.85 31.74
N ALA A 53 -10.33 5.01 31.14
CA ALA A 53 -9.06 4.66 31.76
C ALA A 53 -8.03 5.77 31.56
N ILE A 54 -7.24 6.01 32.59
CA ILE A 54 -6.09 6.92 32.58
C ILE A 54 -4.84 6.06 32.48
N TRP A 55 -3.97 6.34 31.51
CA TRP A 55 -2.61 5.81 31.46
C TRP A 55 -1.64 6.92 31.83
N THR A 56 -0.91 6.73 32.93
CA THR A 56 0.15 7.65 33.37
C THR A 56 1.52 7.16 32.93
N LEU A 57 2.30 8.04 32.30
CA LEU A 57 3.74 7.84 32.06
C LEU A 57 4.52 7.72 33.40
N PRO A 58 5.83 7.37 33.41
CA PRO A 58 6.53 7.01 34.64
C PRO A 58 6.52 8.13 35.68
N PHE A 59 5.99 7.84 36.86
CA PHE A 59 5.97 8.77 38.01
C PHE A 59 6.97 8.41 39.11
N TYR A 60 7.82 7.41 38.86
CA TYR A 60 8.81 6.90 39.80
C TYR A 60 9.99 7.88 39.97
N PRO A 61 10.69 7.89 41.13
CA PRO A 61 11.95 8.60 41.26
C PRO A 61 12.92 8.24 40.13
N SER A 62 13.45 9.27 39.49
CA SER A 62 14.28 9.20 38.29
C SER A 62 15.13 10.49 38.18
N PRO A 63 16.34 10.46 37.59
CA PRO A 63 17.07 11.67 37.24
C PRO A 63 16.55 12.34 35.96
N LEU A 64 15.47 11.82 35.35
CA LEU A 64 14.74 12.35 34.19
C LEU A 64 15.61 12.54 32.95
N ARG A 65 16.59 11.67 32.74
CA ARG A 65 17.46 11.69 31.55
C ARG A 65 16.79 11.06 30.33
N ASP A 66 15.81 10.16 30.56
CA ASP A 66 14.82 9.72 29.58
C ASP A 66 13.40 9.92 30.15
N ASP A 67 13.14 11.12 30.70
CA ASP A 67 11.83 11.59 31.15
C ASP A 67 11.06 10.64 32.11
N GLY A 68 11.78 9.89 32.94
CA GLY A 68 11.21 8.97 33.92
C GLY A 68 11.34 7.49 33.57
N TYR A 69 11.64 7.14 32.33
CA TYR A 69 11.92 5.75 31.92
C TYR A 69 13.24 5.24 32.54
N ASP A 70 14.20 6.14 32.78
CA ASP A 70 15.35 5.89 33.62
C ASP A 70 14.97 5.89 35.13
N ILE A 71 14.28 4.83 35.58
CA ILE A 71 13.81 4.65 36.97
C ILE A 71 14.99 4.42 37.94
N SER A 72 15.02 5.14 39.07
CA SER A 72 16.01 4.99 40.15
C SER A 72 15.45 4.42 41.47
N ASP A 73 14.13 4.35 41.65
CA ASP A 73 13.43 3.57 42.69
C ASP A 73 12.02 3.17 42.20
N TYR A 74 11.70 1.88 42.17
CA TYR A 74 10.39 1.37 41.75
C TYR A 74 9.28 1.46 42.80
N TYR A 75 9.61 1.69 44.08
CA TYR A 75 8.68 1.51 45.20
C TYR A 75 8.13 2.83 45.77
N ASN A 76 8.22 3.92 45.01
CA ASN A 76 7.92 5.26 45.50
C ASN A 76 7.44 6.19 44.38
N VAL A 77 6.99 7.39 44.74
CA VAL A 77 6.63 8.47 43.81
C VAL A 77 7.77 9.49 43.75
N SER A 78 8.05 10.01 42.56
CA SER A 78 9.05 11.06 42.36
C SER A 78 8.64 12.33 43.12
N PRO A 79 9.49 12.92 43.98
CA PRO A 79 9.10 14.06 44.82
C PRO A 79 8.44 15.26 44.10
N PRO A 80 8.78 15.61 42.84
CA PRO A 80 8.07 16.65 42.09
C PRO A 80 6.60 16.36 41.80
N TYR A 81 6.16 15.10 41.85
CA TYR A 81 4.78 14.69 41.57
C TYR A 81 3.93 14.51 42.83
N GLY A 82 4.52 14.73 44.02
CA GLY A 82 3.89 14.50 45.33
C GLY A 82 4.49 13.29 46.04
N ASN A 83 3.64 12.48 46.66
CA ASN A 83 4.05 11.26 47.38
C ASN A 83 3.00 10.14 47.27
N LEU A 84 3.27 8.98 47.89
CA LEU A 84 2.39 7.80 47.87
C LEU A 84 0.97 8.04 48.43
N GLU A 85 0.77 8.97 49.38
CA GLU A 85 -0.57 9.33 49.86
C GLU A 85 -1.35 10.14 48.81
N ASP A 86 -0.68 11.00 48.04
CA ASP A 86 -1.30 11.78 46.95
C ASP A 86 -1.63 10.89 45.75
N PHE A 87 -0.73 9.99 45.35
CA PHE A 87 -1.02 8.95 44.37
C PHE A 87 -2.24 8.12 44.78
N LYS A 88 -2.30 7.68 46.05
CA LYS A 88 -3.42 6.88 46.53
C LYS A 88 -4.75 7.66 46.54
N ARG A 89 -4.73 8.93 46.95
CA ARG A 89 -5.91 9.80 46.86
C ARG A 89 -6.40 9.94 45.42
N PHE A 90 -5.49 10.15 44.47
CA PHE A 90 -5.81 10.18 43.04
C PHE A 90 -6.44 8.86 42.57
N LEU A 91 -5.87 7.70 42.94
CA LEU A 91 -6.40 6.38 42.59
C LEU A 91 -7.80 6.14 43.17
N ASP A 92 -8.00 6.36 44.48
CA ASP A 92 -9.30 6.26 45.15
C ASP A 92 -10.33 7.20 44.50
N ALA A 93 -9.93 8.41 44.09
CA ALA A 93 -10.79 9.41 43.43
C ALA A 93 -11.09 9.09 41.95
N ALA A 94 -10.20 8.39 41.24
CA ALA A 94 -10.43 7.88 39.89
C ALA A 94 -11.42 6.71 39.93
N HIS A 95 -11.19 5.73 40.82
CA HIS A 95 -12.10 4.60 41.05
C HIS A 95 -13.50 5.05 41.46
N ALA A 96 -13.62 6.11 42.27
CA ALA A 96 -14.90 6.70 42.66
C ALA A 96 -15.72 7.28 41.48
N ARG A 97 -15.07 7.60 40.35
CA ARG A 97 -15.68 8.03 39.08
C ARG A 97 -15.80 6.89 38.06
N GLY A 98 -15.44 5.67 38.45
CA GLY A 98 -15.40 4.50 37.55
C GLY A 98 -14.21 4.49 36.58
N LEU A 99 -13.24 5.39 36.74
CA LEU A 99 -12.05 5.48 35.89
C LEU A 99 -11.01 4.45 36.34
N GLN A 100 -10.53 3.60 35.42
CA GLN A 100 -9.36 2.74 35.67
C GLN A 100 -8.05 3.53 35.61
N VAL A 101 -7.01 3.05 36.31
CA VAL A 101 -5.65 3.60 36.27
C VAL A 101 -4.64 2.54 35.81
N ILE A 102 -3.93 2.87 34.72
CA ILE A 102 -2.82 2.11 34.14
C ILE A 102 -1.53 2.90 34.39
N THR A 103 -0.46 2.23 34.81
CA THR A 103 0.87 2.84 34.97
C THR A 103 1.92 2.13 34.09
N GLU A 104 3.12 2.69 34.01
CA GLU A 104 4.27 2.04 33.36
C GLU A 104 4.89 0.96 34.22
N LEU A 105 5.35 -0.10 33.58
CA LEU A 105 6.24 -1.11 34.15
C LEU A 105 7.46 -1.25 33.24
N VAL A 106 8.42 -0.32 33.40
CA VAL A 106 9.70 -0.32 32.69
C VAL A 106 10.59 -1.39 33.30
N ILE A 107 10.66 -2.55 32.64
CA ILE A 107 11.31 -3.74 33.20
C ILE A 107 12.53 -4.21 32.41
N ASN A 108 12.79 -3.67 31.22
CA ASN A 108 14.00 -4.00 30.46
C ASN A 108 15.28 -3.45 31.13
N HIS A 109 15.20 -2.25 31.70
CA HIS A 109 16.37 -1.50 32.17
C HIS A 109 16.04 -0.68 33.43
N THR A 110 17.08 -0.13 34.07
CA THR A 110 16.96 0.85 35.18
C THR A 110 17.90 2.02 34.95
N SER A 111 17.73 3.13 35.65
CA SER A 111 18.74 4.21 35.70
C SER A 111 20.12 3.73 36.17
N ASP A 112 21.20 4.33 35.64
CA ASP A 112 22.56 4.20 36.18
C ASP A 112 22.69 4.71 37.64
N GLN A 113 21.69 5.43 38.16
CA GLN A 113 21.59 5.83 39.56
C GLN A 113 20.82 4.83 40.45
N HIS A 114 20.12 3.84 39.88
CA HIS A 114 19.35 2.85 40.64
C HIS A 114 20.27 2.11 41.63
N GLU A 115 19.79 1.85 42.86
CA GLU A 115 20.62 1.20 43.90
C GLU A 115 21.21 -0.13 43.41
N TRP A 116 20.45 -0.88 42.63
CA TRP A 116 20.89 -2.17 42.09
C TRP A 116 22.15 -1.99 41.21
N PHE A 117 22.17 -1.05 40.25
CA PHE A 117 23.35 -0.79 39.41
C PHE A 117 24.52 -0.25 40.23
N GLN A 118 24.23 0.63 41.19
CA GLN A 118 25.25 1.19 42.09
C GLN A 118 25.87 0.14 43.02
N ARG A 119 25.15 -0.94 43.36
CA ARG A 119 25.72 -2.16 43.98
C ARG A 119 26.50 -2.98 42.93
N ALA A 120 25.89 -3.32 41.80
CA ALA A 120 26.45 -4.19 40.77
C ALA A 120 27.82 -3.72 40.25
N ARG A 121 27.96 -2.44 39.88
CA ARG A 121 29.23 -1.87 39.38
C ARG A 121 30.36 -1.92 40.42
N ARG A 122 30.03 -1.96 41.72
CA ARG A 122 30.97 -2.05 42.86
C ARG A 122 31.20 -3.49 43.35
N ALA A 123 30.32 -4.42 42.99
CA ALA A 123 30.38 -5.81 43.42
C ALA A 123 31.44 -6.62 42.64
N PRO A 124 32.02 -7.69 43.23
CA PRO A 124 32.97 -8.55 42.53
C PRO A 124 32.37 -9.22 41.29
N LYS A 125 33.17 -9.42 40.24
CA LYS A 125 32.75 -10.16 39.04
C LYS A 125 32.30 -11.58 39.42
N GLY A 126 31.08 -11.96 39.01
CA GLY A 126 30.47 -13.26 39.34
C GLY A 126 29.81 -13.35 40.73
N SER A 127 29.55 -12.23 41.40
CA SER A 127 28.69 -12.18 42.59
C SER A 127 27.20 -12.00 42.20
N PRO A 128 26.24 -12.43 43.03
CA PRO A 128 24.81 -12.22 42.74
C PRO A 128 24.44 -10.75 42.56
N GLU A 129 25.07 -9.85 43.32
CA GLU A 129 24.83 -8.40 43.19
C GLU A 129 25.36 -7.84 41.87
N ARG A 130 26.39 -8.45 41.27
CA ARG A 130 26.89 -8.12 39.92
C ARG A 130 25.93 -8.59 38.84
N ASP A 131 25.35 -9.76 39.05
CA ASP A 131 24.53 -10.53 38.10
C ASP A 131 23.17 -9.89 37.79
N TYR A 132 22.81 -8.78 38.44
CA TYR A 132 21.58 -8.03 38.13
C TYR A 132 21.58 -7.34 36.75
N TYR A 133 22.76 -7.18 36.13
CA TYR A 133 22.94 -6.49 34.86
C TYR A 133 23.86 -7.29 33.94
N VAL A 134 23.72 -7.12 32.63
CA VAL A 134 24.50 -7.87 31.64
C VAL A 134 25.89 -7.23 31.47
N TRP A 135 26.95 -7.99 31.80
CA TRP A 135 28.36 -7.52 31.76
C TRP A 135 29.22 -8.30 30.77
N SER A 136 30.17 -7.62 30.12
CA SER A 136 31.18 -8.22 29.23
C SER A 136 32.58 -7.65 29.46
N ASP A 137 33.61 -8.38 29.03
CA ASP A 137 35.00 -7.89 29.01
C ASP A 137 35.34 -7.15 27.71
N THR A 138 34.54 -7.32 26.66
CA THR A 138 34.63 -6.63 25.35
C THR A 138 33.25 -6.17 24.87
N ASP A 139 33.22 -5.22 23.96
CA ASP A 139 32.05 -4.72 23.22
C ASP A 139 31.69 -5.57 21.98
N GLU A 140 32.37 -6.69 21.76
CA GLU A 140 32.25 -7.55 20.56
C GLU A 140 31.04 -8.51 20.59
N LYS A 141 30.29 -8.54 21.70
CA LYS A 141 29.14 -9.44 21.90
C LYS A 141 27.87 -8.93 21.23
N TYR A 142 27.01 -9.85 20.80
CA TYR A 142 25.71 -9.57 20.19
C TYR A 142 25.77 -8.62 18.98
N PRO A 143 26.71 -8.81 18.01
CA PRO A 143 26.99 -7.84 16.94
C PRO A 143 25.85 -7.68 15.91
N ASP A 144 24.90 -8.62 15.87
CA ASP A 144 23.74 -8.59 14.98
C ASP A 144 22.54 -7.80 15.57
N VAL A 145 22.64 -7.30 16.82
CA VAL A 145 21.61 -6.50 17.48
C VAL A 145 21.73 -5.04 17.04
N ARG A 146 20.61 -4.44 16.63
CA ARG A 146 20.56 -3.02 16.24
C ARG A 146 20.70 -2.07 17.43
N ILE A 147 21.23 -0.87 17.15
CA ILE A 147 21.09 0.30 18.02
C ILE A 147 19.71 0.93 17.75
N ILE A 148 18.98 1.31 18.80
CA ILE A 148 17.66 1.97 18.69
C ILE A 148 17.84 3.49 18.53
N PHE A 149 18.51 4.15 19.49
CA PHE A 149 18.75 5.60 19.48
C PHE A 149 19.99 5.98 18.67
N THR A 150 19.95 5.72 17.35
CA THR A 150 21.06 5.92 16.40
C THR A 150 21.60 7.35 16.32
N ASP A 151 20.81 8.34 16.73
CA ASP A 151 21.23 9.75 16.74
C ASP A 151 22.11 10.11 17.95
N THR A 152 22.21 9.23 18.95
CA THR A 152 22.92 9.49 20.23
C THR A 152 23.94 8.40 20.58
N GLU A 153 23.56 7.12 20.52
CA GLU A 153 24.41 6.01 20.95
C GLU A 153 25.15 5.38 19.75
N THR A 154 26.43 5.02 19.96
CA THR A 154 27.30 4.42 18.94
C THR A 154 27.53 2.92 19.13
N SER A 155 27.04 2.36 20.23
CA SER A 155 27.11 0.96 20.62
C SER A 155 26.02 0.66 21.66
N ASN A 156 25.59 -0.60 21.77
CA ASN A 156 24.77 -1.08 22.88
C ASN A 156 25.63 -1.51 24.10
N TRP A 157 26.96 -1.36 24.02
CA TRP A 157 27.91 -1.65 25.10
C TRP A 157 28.63 -0.37 25.56
N SER A 158 28.51 -0.05 26.84
CA SER A 158 29.22 1.08 27.47
C SER A 158 30.22 0.62 28.54
N TRP A 159 31.40 1.24 28.57
CA TRP A 159 32.45 0.92 29.55
C TRP A 159 32.23 1.60 30.90
N ASP A 160 32.11 0.82 31.98
CA ASP A 160 32.04 1.37 33.34
C ASP A 160 33.45 1.43 34.01
N PRO A 161 33.91 2.61 34.45
CA PRO A 161 35.26 2.79 34.99
C PRO A 161 35.45 2.27 36.43
N VAL A 162 34.38 1.97 37.16
CA VAL A 162 34.42 1.39 38.52
C VAL A 162 34.46 -0.13 38.42
N ALA A 163 33.56 -0.68 37.60
CA ALA A 163 33.38 -2.10 37.33
C ALA A 163 34.50 -2.71 36.48
N LYS A 164 35.14 -1.88 35.64
CA LYS A 164 36.20 -2.23 34.68
C LYS A 164 35.77 -3.32 33.70
N GLN A 165 34.54 -3.19 33.23
CA GLN A 165 33.87 -4.06 32.27
C GLN A 165 32.89 -3.21 31.46
N TYR A 166 32.48 -3.71 30.31
CA TYR A 166 31.35 -3.17 29.57
C TYR A 166 30.04 -3.68 30.19
N TYR A 167 28.99 -2.85 30.17
CA TYR A 167 27.61 -3.25 30.45
C TYR A 167 26.73 -2.96 29.24
N TRP A 168 25.65 -3.74 29.12
CA TRP A 168 24.68 -3.63 28.03
C TRP A 168 23.64 -2.56 28.29
N HIS A 169 23.18 -1.90 27.23
CA HIS A 169 22.02 -1.02 27.21
C HIS A 169 21.38 -1.06 25.81
N ARG A 170 20.05 -1.22 25.72
CA ARG A 170 19.32 -1.11 24.44
C ARG A 170 18.89 0.31 24.10
N PHE A 171 18.85 1.16 25.12
CA PHE A 171 18.49 2.59 25.07
C PHE A 171 19.75 3.41 25.35
N PHE A 172 19.65 4.57 26.02
CA PHE A 172 20.84 5.35 26.35
C PHE A 172 21.76 4.60 27.33
N HIS A 173 23.06 4.91 27.32
CA HIS A 173 24.04 4.33 28.25
C HIS A 173 23.67 4.45 29.74
N HIS A 174 22.80 5.40 30.10
CA HIS A 174 22.32 5.58 31.48
C HIS A 174 21.06 4.78 31.82
N GLN A 175 20.64 3.89 30.92
CA GLN A 175 19.61 2.87 31.11
C GLN A 175 20.26 1.47 30.98
N PRO A 176 21.17 1.06 31.90
CA PRO A 176 21.72 -0.29 31.91
C PRO A 176 20.62 -1.36 32.01
N ASP A 177 20.70 -2.33 31.11
CA ASP A 177 19.72 -3.42 30.93
C ASP A 177 19.83 -4.48 32.04
N LEU A 178 18.67 -4.94 32.53
CA LEU A 178 18.55 -5.93 33.58
C LEU A 178 18.77 -7.35 33.03
N ASN A 179 19.58 -8.15 33.72
CA ASN A 179 19.90 -9.50 33.29
C ASN A 179 18.78 -10.50 33.62
N TYR A 180 17.93 -10.82 32.63
CA TYR A 180 16.83 -11.77 32.82
C TYR A 180 17.23 -13.24 32.92
N ASP A 181 18.45 -13.64 32.54
CA ASP A 181 18.95 -14.98 32.88
C ASP A 181 19.16 -15.14 34.39
N SER A 182 19.27 -14.03 35.14
CA SER A 182 19.32 -14.06 36.61
C SER A 182 17.94 -14.33 37.22
N PRO A 183 17.76 -15.44 37.98
CA PRO A 183 16.50 -15.71 38.67
C PRO A 183 16.19 -14.69 39.77
N ASP A 184 17.18 -13.90 40.20
CA ASP A 184 17.05 -12.89 41.24
C ASP A 184 16.39 -11.62 40.69
N VAL A 185 16.79 -11.16 39.50
CA VAL A 185 16.11 -10.10 38.72
C VAL A 185 14.64 -10.47 38.51
N GLN A 186 14.37 -11.67 37.96
CA GLN A 186 12.98 -12.13 37.75
C GLN A 186 12.14 -12.03 39.03
N ARG A 187 12.69 -12.37 40.21
CA ARG A 187 11.98 -12.27 41.51
C ARG A 187 11.77 -10.85 42.01
N GLU A 188 12.64 -9.89 41.70
CA GLU A 188 12.38 -8.49 42.06
C GLU A 188 11.26 -7.88 41.20
N ILE A 189 11.16 -8.24 39.91
CA ILE A 189 10.07 -7.78 39.03
C ILE A 189 8.70 -8.23 39.56
N PHE A 190 8.55 -9.48 40.03
CA PHE A 190 7.30 -9.94 40.68
C PHE A 190 6.95 -9.10 41.93
N LYS A 191 7.93 -8.67 42.74
CA LYS A 191 7.66 -7.83 43.92
C LYS A 191 7.23 -6.41 43.56
N VAL A 192 7.85 -5.79 42.54
CA VAL A 192 7.44 -4.47 42.04
C VAL A 192 5.99 -4.55 41.54
N LEU A 193 5.66 -5.61 40.82
CA LEU A 193 4.31 -5.88 40.33
C LEU A 193 3.30 -6.04 41.49
N ASP A 194 3.59 -6.93 42.44
CA ASP A 194 2.74 -7.18 43.61
C ASP A 194 2.51 -5.92 44.46
N TYR A 195 3.55 -5.08 44.61
CA TYR A 195 3.49 -3.83 45.35
C TYR A 195 2.42 -2.88 44.78
N TRP A 196 2.51 -2.55 43.49
CA TRP A 196 1.56 -1.64 42.84
C TRP A 196 0.16 -2.26 42.65
N MET A 197 0.06 -3.55 42.35
CA MET A 197 -1.23 -4.25 42.30
C MET A 197 -1.92 -4.28 43.68
N SER A 198 -1.18 -4.42 44.78
CA SER A 198 -1.73 -4.39 46.14
C SER A 198 -2.29 -3.02 46.55
N MET A 199 -1.87 -1.93 45.89
CA MET A 199 -2.45 -0.60 46.09
C MET A 199 -3.77 -0.40 45.34
N GLY A 200 -4.01 -1.17 44.27
CA GLY A 200 -5.25 -1.12 43.49
C GLY A 200 -5.09 -0.81 42.00
N ILE A 201 -3.87 -0.64 41.46
CA ILE A 201 -3.63 -0.38 40.03
C ILE A 201 -4.37 -1.40 39.14
N ASP A 202 -5.04 -0.90 38.09
CA ASP A 202 -5.89 -1.69 37.21
C ASP A 202 -5.17 -2.27 35.99
N GLY A 203 -3.97 -1.78 35.68
CA GLY A 203 -3.14 -2.32 34.63
C GLY A 203 -1.75 -1.73 34.54
N PHE A 204 -0.92 -2.36 33.69
CA PHE A 204 0.42 -1.89 33.38
C PHE A 204 0.65 -1.85 31.87
N ARG A 205 1.21 -0.75 31.36
CA ARG A 205 1.95 -0.79 30.09
C ARG A 205 3.30 -1.46 30.38
N LEU A 206 3.62 -2.50 29.62
CA LEU A 206 4.89 -3.20 29.71
C LEU A 206 5.80 -2.62 28.63
N ASP A 207 6.66 -1.68 29.06
CA ASP A 207 7.58 -0.92 28.22
C ASP A 207 8.78 -1.78 27.79
N ALA A 208 9.28 -1.58 26.57
CA ALA A 208 10.51 -2.19 26.06
C ALA A 208 10.56 -3.75 26.08
N ILE A 209 9.42 -4.44 26.22
CA ILE A 209 9.40 -5.90 26.41
C ILE A 209 10.00 -6.76 25.29
N PRO A 210 10.17 -6.34 24.02
CA PRO A 210 10.80 -7.21 23.03
C PRO A 210 12.27 -7.55 23.31
N TYR A 211 12.90 -6.83 24.23
CA TYR A 211 14.36 -6.78 24.37
C TYR A 211 14.91 -7.49 25.62
N LEU A 212 14.06 -8.06 26.49
CA LEU A 212 14.42 -8.56 27.84
C LEU A 212 15.53 -9.64 27.89
N PHE A 213 15.86 -10.32 26.79
CA PHE A 213 16.90 -11.34 26.73
C PHE A 213 17.74 -11.17 25.47
N GLU A 214 19.06 -11.36 25.57
CA GLU A 214 19.98 -11.37 24.43
C GLU A 214 20.58 -12.76 24.17
N ARG A 215 20.83 -13.08 22.90
CA ARG A 215 21.51 -14.32 22.47
C ARG A 215 22.43 -14.05 21.28
N GLU A 216 23.62 -14.64 21.30
CA GLU A 216 24.59 -14.56 20.19
C GLU A 216 24.01 -15.16 18.90
N GLY A 217 24.26 -14.51 17.76
CA GLY A 217 23.72 -14.95 16.46
C GLY A 217 22.20 -14.72 16.30
N THR A 218 21.63 -13.80 17.07
CA THR A 218 20.24 -13.34 16.93
C THR A 218 20.20 -11.82 16.86
N ASN A 219 19.09 -11.25 16.39
CA ASN A 219 18.85 -9.80 16.43
C ASN A 219 18.57 -9.26 17.85
N GLY A 220 18.44 -10.11 18.87
CA GLY A 220 18.16 -9.70 20.26
C GLY A 220 16.77 -9.11 20.46
N GLU A 221 15.78 -9.54 19.68
CA GLU A 221 14.39 -9.05 19.78
C GLU A 221 13.43 -10.23 19.58
N ASN A 222 12.27 -10.22 20.25
CA ASN A 222 11.23 -11.26 20.12
C ASN A 222 11.70 -12.68 20.51
N LEU A 223 12.67 -12.81 21.43
CA LEU A 223 13.25 -14.12 21.76
C LEU A 223 12.28 -15.03 22.55
N PRO A 224 12.34 -16.37 22.39
CA PRO A 224 11.43 -17.30 23.06
C PRO A 224 11.47 -17.20 24.60
N GLU A 225 12.62 -16.91 25.19
CA GLU A 225 12.76 -16.72 26.64
C GLU A 225 11.98 -15.50 27.17
N THR A 226 11.88 -14.43 26.38
CA THR A 226 11.06 -13.25 26.66
C THR A 226 9.59 -13.64 26.79
N HIS A 227 9.05 -14.32 25.78
CA HIS A 227 7.68 -14.84 25.78
C HIS A 227 7.43 -15.80 26.96
N VAL A 228 8.37 -16.72 27.24
CA VAL A 228 8.30 -17.62 28.41
C VAL A 228 8.31 -16.86 29.75
N PHE A 229 8.97 -15.69 29.85
CA PHE A 229 8.88 -14.85 31.04
C PHE A 229 7.55 -14.09 31.13
N LEU A 230 7.05 -13.55 30.02
CA LEU A 230 5.74 -12.89 29.95
C LEU A 230 4.60 -13.84 30.34
N LYS A 231 4.63 -15.11 29.90
CA LYS A 231 3.69 -16.16 30.35
C LYS A 231 3.74 -16.40 31.88
N LYS A 232 4.92 -16.30 32.52
CA LYS A 232 5.02 -16.38 34.00
C LYS A 232 4.42 -15.16 34.68
N LEU A 233 4.74 -13.96 34.20
CA LEU A 233 4.16 -12.71 34.73
C LEU A 233 2.64 -12.76 34.64
N ARG A 234 2.10 -13.05 33.46
CA ARG A 234 0.66 -13.13 33.24
C ARG A 234 -0.01 -14.17 34.12
N LYS A 235 0.55 -15.38 34.22
CA LYS A 235 0.01 -16.42 35.11
C LYS A 235 -0.02 -15.95 36.57
N HIS A 236 1.01 -15.28 37.05
CA HIS A 236 1.05 -14.74 38.41
C HIS A 236 -0.04 -13.68 38.64
N VAL A 237 -0.35 -12.87 37.64
CA VAL A 237 -1.49 -11.93 37.70
C VAL A 237 -2.81 -12.68 37.78
N ASP A 238 -3.09 -13.56 36.82
CA ASP A 238 -4.36 -14.29 36.70
C ASP A 238 -4.61 -15.22 37.92
N ASP A 239 -3.55 -15.71 38.59
CA ASP A 239 -3.65 -16.51 39.82
C ASP A 239 -3.95 -15.68 41.08
N ASN A 240 -3.61 -14.38 41.13
CA ASN A 240 -3.61 -13.58 42.37
C ASN A 240 -4.51 -12.33 42.34
N TYR A 241 -4.85 -11.76 41.17
CA TYR A 241 -5.52 -10.45 41.06
C TYR A 241 -6.63 -10.43 40.00
N ASP A 242 -7.86 -10.06 40.41
CA ASP A 242 -9.01 -9.93 39.50
C ASP A 242 -8.75 -8.91 38.37
N ASN A 243 -8.70 -9.38 37.12
CA ASN A 243 -8.82 -8.60 35.88
C ASN A 243 -7.83 -7.40 35.75
N VAL A 244 -6.58 -7.53 36.21
CA VAL A 244 -5.53 -6.51 35.96
C VAL A 244 -5.05 -6.60 34.51
N LEU A 245 -4.99 -5.46 33.81
CA LEU A 245 -4.56 -5.38 32.42
C LEU A 245 -3.03 -5.46 32.26
N PHE A 246 -2.57 -6.11 31.20
CA PHE A 246 -1.21 -5.98 30.67
C PHE A 246 -1.27 -5.49 29.22
N LEU A 247 -0.66 -4.33 28.97
CA LEU A 247 -0.58 -3.69 27.66
C LEU A 247 0.88 -3.71 27.19
N ALA A 248 1.21 -4.66 26.33
CA ALA A 248 2.51 -4.74 25.68
C ALA A 248 2.81 -3.47 24.88
N GLU A 249 4.04 -2.99 24.98
CA GLU A 249 4.68 -2.25 23.90
C GLU A 249 5.57 -3.20 23.08
N ALA A 250 5.07 -3.67 21.92
CA ALA A 250 5.90 -4.33 20.92
C ALA A 250 5.73 -3.70 19.53
N ASN A 251 6.54 -2.68 19.26
CA ASN A 251 6.68 -2.02 17.96
C ASN A 251 7.40 -2.94 16.95
N MET A 252 6.69 -3.92 16.41
CA MET A 252 7.21 -4.95 15.51
C MET A 252 6.35 -5.06 14.23
N TRP A 253 6.66 -5.97 13.31
CA TRP A 253 5.77 -6.27 12.17
C TRP A 253 4.52 -7.02 12.65
N PRO A 254 3.39 -7.04 11.89
CA PRO A 254 2.12 -7.57 12.39
C PRO A 254 2.17 -9.00 12.95
N GLU A 255 2.90 -9.91 12.27
CA GLU A 255 3.09 -11.30 12.68
C GLU A 255 3.85 -11.42 14.02
N GLU A 256 4.78 -10.49 14.29
CA GLU A 256 5.60 -10.43 15.51
C GLU A 256 4.89 -9.66 16.63
N SER A 257 4.18 -8.56 16.33
CA SER A 257 3.35 -7.85 17.32
C SER A 257 2.25 -8.77 17.87
N ALA A 258 1.71 -9.68 17.07
CA ALA A 258 0.68 -10.61 17.52
C ALA A 258 1.19 -11.72 18.46
N SER A 259 2.49 -12.07 18.45
CA SER A 259 3.00 -13.14 19.34
C SER A 259 2.93 -12.78 20.82
N TYR A 260 2.92 -11.48 21.16
CA TYR A 260 2.81 -10.97 22.53
C TYR A 260 1.46 -11.20 23.21
N PHE A 261 0.46 -11.72 22.49
CA PHE A 261 -0.77 -12.24 23.10
C PHE A 261 -0.62 -13.69 23.62
N GLY A 262 0.42 -14.40 23.17
CA GLY A 262 0.58 -15.83 23.41
C GLY A 262 -0.61 -16.63 22.87
N ASP A 263 -1.01 -17.65 23.62
CA ASP A 263 -2.23 -18.43 23.39
C ASP A 263 -3.43 -17.83 24.16
N GLY A 264 -3.37 -16.52 24.43
CA GLY A 264 -4.23 -15.79 25.38
C GLY A 264 -3.62 -15.67 26.78
N ASP A 265 -2.39 -16.16 26.97
CA ASP A 265 -1.67 -16.35 28.23
C ASP A 265 -0.41 -15.47 28.38
N GLU A 266 -0.21 -14.49 27.49
CA GLU A 266 0.80 -13.42 27.65
C GLU A 266 0.10 -12.07 27.92
N CYS A 267 0.31 -11.05 27.08
CA CYS A 267 -0.29 -9.74 27.31
C CYS A 267 -1.78 -9.75 26.94
N HIS A 268 -2.57 -9.01 27.71
CA HIS A 268 -4.00 -8.81 27.45
C HIS A 268 -4.21 -7.88 26.24
N MET A 269 -3.33 -6.88 26.09
CA MET A 269 -3.32 -5.93 25.00
C MET A 269 -1.90 -5.77 24.43
N ASN A 270 -1.80 -5.32 23.18
CA ASN A 270 -0.59 -4.78 22.56
C ASN A 270 -0.99 -3.57 21.70
N TYR A 271 -0.10 -2.60 21.53
CA TYR A 271 -0.29 -1.50 20.58
C TYR A 271 -0.28 -1.99 19.13
N HIS A 272 -1.25 -1.52 18.34
CA HIS A 272 -1.32 -1.81 16.92
C HIS A 272 -0.38 -0.88 16.13
N PHE A 273 0.91 -0.87 16.49
CA PHE A 273 1.97 -0.08 15.84
C PHE A 273 1.95 -0.18 14.31
N PRO A 274 1.78 -1.36 13.68
CA PRO A 274 1.74 -1.46 12.21
C PRO A 274 0.66 -0.60 11.54
N LEU A 275 -0.50 -0.44 12.17
CA LEU A 275 -1.65 0.30 11.64
C LEU A 275 -1.45 1.82 11.71
N MET A 276 -0.79 2.32 12.76
CA MET A 276 -0.70 3.75 13.04
C MET A 276 -0.10 4.55 11.86
N PRO A 277 1.09 4.23 11.29
CA PRO A 277 1.63 4.95 10.14
C PRO A 277 0.75 4.83 8.89
N ARG A 278 0.06 3.70 8.72
CA ARG A 278 -0.77 3.41 7.54
C ARG A 278 -2.03 4.27 7.51
N MET A 279 -2.59 4.63 8.67
CA MET A 279 -3.68 5.63 8.74
C MET A 279 -3.24 7.01 8.22
N TYR A 280 -2.02 7.46 8.55
CA TYR A 280 -1.46 8.71 8.02
C TYR A 280 -1.23 8.61 6.50
N MET A 281 -0.59 7.53 6.04
CA MET A 281 -0.36 7.29 4.61
C MET A 281 -1.66 7.32 3.80
N SER A 282 -2.68 6.58 4.25
CA SER A 282 -3.98 6.49 3.58
C SER A 282 -4.64 7.85 3.35
N ILE A 283 -4.53 8.78 4.30
CA ILE A 283 -5.06 10.14 4.14
C ILE A 283 -4.26 10.95 3.13
N LYS A 284 -2.92 10.84 3.09
CA LYS A 284 -2.12 11.62 2.12
C LYS A 284 -2.18 11.05 0.70
N MET A 285 -2.24 9.72 0.57
CA MET A 285 -2.42 9.01 -0.69
C MET A 285 -3.87 9.15 -1.22
N GLU A 286 -4.81 9.54 -0.35
CA GLU A 286 -6.26 9.46 -0.58
C GLU A 286 -6.70 8.04 -0.97
N ASP A 287 -6.12 7.01 -0.31
CA ASP A 287 -6.22 5.60 -0.70
C ASP A 287 -6.36 4.67 0.53
N ARG A 288 -7.31 3.72 0.46
CA ARG A 288 -7.64 2.76 1.53
C ARG A 288 -6.65 1.61 1.66
N HIS A 289 -5.88 1.30 0.61
CA HIS A 289 -5.04 0.09 0.56
C HIS A 289 -4.05 -0.03 1.74
N PRO A 290 -3.34 1.01 2.20
CA PRO A 290 -2.43 0.90 3.35
C PRO A 290 -3.11 0.41 4.65
N ILE A 291 -4.37 0.80 4.90
CA ILE A 291 -5.12 0.32 6.07
C ILE A 291 -5.61 -1.11 5.85
N THR A 292 -6.19 -1.43 4.68
CA THR A 292 -6.72 -2.79 4.46
C THR A 292 -5.61 -3.84 4.40
N ASP A 293 -4.50 -3.54 3.72
CA ASP A 293 -3.34 -4.45 3.60
C ASP A 293 -2.71 -4.76 4.96
N ILE A 294 -2.55 -3.78 5.85
CA ILE A 294 -1.93 -4.04 7.15
C ILE A 294 -2.84 -4.82 8.10
N PHE A 295 -4.17 -4.62 8.05
CA PHE A 295 -5.12 -5.53 8.71
C PHE A 295 -5.07 -6.94 8.09
N ASP A 296 -4.98 -7.03 6.76
CA ASP A 296 -4.88 -8.30 6.01
C ASP A 296 -3.57 -9.07 6.25
N GLN A 297 -2.55 -8.40 6.79
CA GLN A 297 -1.30 -9.00 7.27
C GLN A 297 -1.29 -9.26 8.78
N THR A 298 -2.25 -8.75 9.54
CA THR A 298 -2.34 -8.90 11.00
C THR A 298 -3.05 -10.20 11.37
N PRO A 299 -2.43 -11.12 12.13
CA PRO A 299 -3.08 -12.36 12.55
C PRO A 299 -4.34 -12.13 13.40
N GLU A 300 -5.26 -13.11 13.39
CA GLU A 300 -6.30 -13.19 14.42
C GLU A 300 -5.67 -13.35 15.81
N ILE A 301 -6.32 -12.78 16.83
CA ILE A 301 -5.83 -12.74 18.21
C ILE A 301 -6.76 -13.55 19.14
N PRO A 302 -6.26 -14.06 20.29
CA PRO A 302 -7.06 -14.79 21.26
C PRO A 302 -8.32 -14.02 21.72
N GLU A 303 -9.42 -14.73 22.00
CA GLU A 303 -10.73 -14.11 22.30
C GLU A 303 -10.71 -13.17 23.52
N ASN A 304 -9.84 -13.43 24.50
CA ASN A 304 -9.62 -12.55 25.66
C ASN A 304 -8.72 -11.34 25.33
N CYS A 305 -7.84 -11.42 24.34
CA CYS A 305 -6.87 -10.38 23.99
C CYS A 305 -7.45 -9.27 23.08
N GLN A 306 -6.78 -8.11 23.02
CA GLN A 306 -7.32 -6.90 22.36
C GLN A 306 -6.21 -5.99 21.80
N TRP A 307 -6.37 -5.42 20.60
CA TRP A 307 -5.46 -4.38 20.10
C TRP A 307 -5.71 -3.03 20.78
N ALA A 308 -4.64 -2.32 21.16
CA ALA A 308 -4.68 -0.90 21.51
C ALA A 308 -4.46 -0.06 20.25
N THR A 309 -5.48 0.68 19.81
CA THR A 309 -5.40 1.57 18.66
C THR A 309 -5.03 2.98 19.11
N PHE A 310 -4.15 3.66 18.38
CA PHE A 310 -3.70 5.01 18.72
C PHE A 310 -3.33 5.81 17.47
N LEU A 311 -3.23 7.13 17.61
CA LEU A 311 -2.79 8.04 16.54
C LEU A 311 -1.41 8.60 16.83
N ARG A 312 -1.23 9.16 18.03
CA ARG A 312 0.01 9.67 18.57
C ARG A 312 0.13 9.31 20.05
N ASN A 313 1.34 9.46 20.56
CA ASN A 313 1.80 9.19 21.91
C ASN A 313 2.88 10.24 22.28
N HIS A 314 3.48 10.08 23.45
CA HIS A 314 4.57 10.92 23.95
C HIS A 314 5.90 10.84 23.19
N ASP A 315 6.12 9.84 22.34
CA ASP A 315 7.32 9.73 21.51
C ASP A 315 7.11 10.31 20.11
N GLU A 316 8.02 10.07 19.18
CA GLU A 316 7.83 10.39 17.77
C GLU A 316 6.80 9.46 17.08
N LEU A 317 6.32 9.87 15.91
CA LEU A 317 5.64 8.96 15.00
C LEU A 317 6.71 8.01 14.42
N THR A 318 6.88 6.86 15.05
CA THR A 318 7.86 5.84 14.67
C THR A 318 7.60 5.30 13.26
N LEU A 319 8.68 5.14 12.49
CA LEU A 319 8.72 4.56 11.15
C LEU A 319 9.77 3.43 11.11
N GLU A 320 10.00 2.73 12.23
CA GLU A 320 10.84 1.54 12.23
C GLU A 320 10.19 0.41 11.41
N MET A 321 8.95 0.05 11.75
CA MET A 321 8.21 -1.09 11.18
C MET A 321 7.37 -0.70 9.94
N VAL A 322 8.02 0.06 9.05
CA VAL A 322 7.55 0.37 7.70
C VAL A 322 8.65 0.09 6.67
N THR A 323 8.26 -0.01 5.40
CA THR A 323 9.20 -0.08 4.26
C THR A 323 10.01 1.21 4.10
N ASP A 324 11.22 1.19 3.52
CA ASP A 324 11.95 2.46 3.24
C ASP A 324 11.15 3.33 2.26
N GLU A 325 10.40 2.71 1.33
CA GLU A 325 9.54 3.40 0.37
C GLU A 325 8.39 4.15 1.09
N GLU A 326 7.77 3.54 2.12
CA GLU A 326 6.83 4.21 3.03
C GLU A 326 7.52 5.25 3.94
N ARG A 327 8.73 4.96 4.44
CA ARG A 327 9.48 5.87 5.32
C ARG A 327 9.87 7.15 4.60
N ASP A 328 10.40 7.05 3.39
CA ASP A 328 10.72 8.20 2.54
C ASP A 328 9.45 8.95 2.11
N PHE A 329 8.34 8.26 1.84
CA PHE A 329 7.05 8.92 1.63
C PHE A 329 6.65 9.74 2.86
N MET A 330 6.58 9.11 4.04
CA MET A 330 6.20 9.76 5.30
C MET A 330 7.12 10.93 5.65
N TYR A 331 8.44 10.78 5.49
CA TYR A 331 9.42 11.84 5.67
C TYR A 331 9.25 13.01 4.71
N ASN A 332 9.02 12.76 3.42
CA ASN A 332 8.82 13.82 2.43
C ASN A 332 7.46 14.53 2.59
N VAL A 333 6.47 13.85 3.16
CA VAL A 333 5.11 14.35 3.39
C VAL A 333 4.96 15.13 4.69
N TYR A 334 5.42 14.58 5.82
CA TYR A 334 5.09 15.04 7.17
C TYR A 334 6.27 15.68 7.93
N ALA A 335 7.50 15.45 7.47
CA ALA A 335 8.74 15.97 8.05
C ALA A 335 9.67 16.56 6.98
N SER A 336 9.15 17.50 6.18
CA SER A 336 9.90 18.24 5.17
C SER A 336 11.02 19.09 5.80
N ASP A 337 10.80 19.66 6.99
CA ASP A 337 11.88 20.12 7.87
C ASP A 337 12.58 18.90 8.49
N ARG A 338 13.89 18.80 8.28
CA ARG A 338 14.71 17.71 8.84
C ARG A 338 14.80 17.74 10.36
N THR A 339 14.62 18.90 11.01
CA THR A 339 14.66 19.02 12.47
C THR A 339 13.42 18.43 13.16
N ALA A 340 12.33 18.19 12.41
CA ALA A 340 11.17 17.44 12.88
C ALA A 340 11.34 15.90 12.80
N ARG A 341 12.48 15.42 12.31
CA ARG A 341 12.88 14.00 12.32
C ARG A 341 13.76 13.72 13.54
N ILE A 342 13.70 12.48 14.04
CA ILE A 342 14.59 11.95 15.08
C ILE A 342 14.61 10.42 14.97
N ASN A 343 15.78 9.78 15.20
CA ASN A 343 15.98 8.34 15.04
C ASN A 343 15.39 7.85 13.70
N LEU A 344 14.40 6.96 13.74
CA LEU A 344 13.63 6.50 12.59
C LEU A 344 12.15 6.95 12.66
N GLY A 345 11.88 8.21 13.00
CA GLY A 345 10.50 8.73 13.08
C GLY A 345 10.35 10.26 13.04
N ILE A 346 9.13 10.75 13.34
CA ILE A 346 8.71 12.15 13.17
C ILE A 346 8.13 12.73 14.47
N ARG A 347 8.88 13.62 15.14
CA ARG A 347 8.56 14.17 16.49
C ARG A 347 7.55 15.32 16.46
N ARG A 348 6.32 15.02 16.03
CA ARG A 348 5.22 15.99 15.88
C ARG A 348 3.89 15.49 16.46
N ARG A 349 2.99 16.41 16.82
CA ARG A 349 1.62 16.12 17.31
C ARG A 349 0.60 15.92 16.19
N LEU A 350 -0.58 15.38 16.52
CA LEU A 350 -1.63 15.08 15.55
C LEU A 350 -2.08 16.29 14.73
N ALA A 351 -2.42 17.41 15.37
CA ALA A 351 -2.91 18.60 14.65
C ALA A 351 -1.85 19.23 13.73
N PRO A 352 -0.58 19.43 14.16
CA PRO A 352 0.50 19.87 13.28
C PRO A 352 0.84 18.89 12.13
N LEU A 353 0.74 17.57 12.35
CA LEU A 353 0.89 16.57 11.28
C LEU A 353 -0.23 16.68 10.23
N MET A 354 -1.43 17.08 10.64
CA MET A 354 -2.60 17.25 9.78
C MET A 354 -2.71 18.62 9.10
N ASP A 355 -1.66 19.45 9.15
CA ASP A 355 -1.69 20.84 8.65
C ASP A 355 -2.80 21.69 9.33
N ASN A 356 -3.13 21.38 10.59
CA ASN A 356 -4.29 21.89 11.35
C ASN A 356 -5.67 21.68 10.69
N ASP A 357 -5.75 20.80 9.67
CA ASP A 357 -6.99 20.49 8.98
C ASP A 357 -7.90 19.66 9.88
N ARG A 358 -8.85 20.36 10.50
CA ARG A 358 -9.90 19.76 11.34
C ARG A 358 -10.60 18.58 10.66
N GLY A 359 -10.81 18.62 9.34
CA GLY A 359 -11.44 17.50 8.62
C GLY A 359 -10.62 16.22 8.76
N LYS A 360 -9.30 16.29 8.54
CA LYS A 360 -8.40 15.14 8.74
C LYS A 360 -8.29 14.71 10.20
N ILE A 361 -8.28 15.66 11.15
CA ILE A 361 -8.22 15.37 12.59
C ILE A 361 -9.48 14.64 13.05
N GLU A 362 -10.66 15.06 12.60
CA GLU A 362 -11.92 14.35 12.84
C GLU A 362 -11.91 12.96 12.17
N LEU A 363 -11.47 12.87 10.90
CA LEU A 363 -11.37 11.61 10.15
C LEU A 363 -10.50 10.56 10.87
N LEU A 364 -9.31 10.94 11.33
CA LEU A 364 -8.42 10.05 12.09
C LEU A 364 -9.02 9.62 13.43
N ASN A 365 -9.70 10.53 14.14
CA ASN A 365 -10.39 10.17 15.38
C ASN A 365 -11.58 9.24 15.13
N VAL A 366 -12.30 9.39 14.01
CA VAL A 366 -13.37 8.47 13.61
C VAL A 366 -12.80 7.09 13.29
N LEU A 367 -11.68 6.99 12.57
CA LEU A 367 -10.97 5.72 12.32
C LEU A 367 -10.53 5.06 13.63
N LEU A 368 -9.81 5.80 14.50
CA LEU A 368 -9.38 5.37 15.84
C LEU A 368 -10.54 4.78 16.67
N MET A 369 -11.72 5.39 16.59
CA MET A 369 -12.90 5.00 17.37
C MET A 369 -13.74 3.88 16.75
N SER A 370 -13.55 3.55 15.47
CA SER A 370 -14.40 2.61 14.73
C SER A 370 -13.69 1.38 14.17
N LEU A 371 -12.36 1.38 14.06
CA LEU A 371 -11.57 0.18 13.77
C LEU A 371 -11.54 -0.77 14.98
N PRO A 372 -11.23 -2.07 14.81
CA PRO A 372 -11.16 -3.02 15.91
C PRO A 372 -10.08 -2.64 16.93
N GLY A 373 -10.48 -2.58 18.20
CA GLY A 373 -9.57 -2.34 19.32
C GLY A 373 -10.08 -1.31 20.32
N THR A 374 -9.19 -1.00 21.25
CA THR A 374 -9.39 -0.08 22.37
C THR A 374 -8.59 1.19 22.11
N PRO A 375 -9.26 2.34 21.90
CA PRO A 375 -8.58 3.57 21.50
C PRO A 375 -7.85 4.23 22.66
N VAL A 376 -6.65 4.72 22.36
CA VAL A 376 -5.80 5.54 23.22
C VAL A 376 -5.75 6.96 22.65
N LEU A 377 -6.09 7.96 23.46
CA LEU A 377 -5.93 9.39 23.15
C LEU A 377 -4.71 9.95 23.88
N TYR A 378 -3.90 10.77 23.20
CA TYR A 378 -2.81 11.51 23.82
C TYR A 378 -3.28 12.88 24.33
N TYR A 379 -2.91 13.23 25.58
CA TYR A 379 -3.46 14.42 26.24
C TYR A 379 -3.28 15.70 25.43
N GLY A 380 -4.37 16.45 25.22
CA GLY A 380 -4.36 17.72 24.48
C GLY A 380 -4.61 17.58 22.98
N ASP A 381 -4.57 16.38 22.39
CA ASP A 381 -4.96 16.21 20.99
C ASP A 381 -6.48 16.35 20.79
N GLU A 382 -7.29 16.17 21.85
CA GLU A 382 -8.73 16.44 21.85
C GLU A 382 -9.08 17.94 21.78
N ILE A 383 -8.13 18.83 22.12
CA ILE A 383 -8.21 20.27 21.84
C ILE A 383 -7.37 20.68 20.62
N GLY A 384 -6.55 19.78 20.06
CA GLY A 384 -5.67 20.06 18.92
C GLY A 384 -4.40 20.84 19.30
N MET A 385 -3.71 20.43 20.38
CA MET A 385 -2.42 21.01 20.76
C MET A 385 -1.34 20.89 19.68
N GLY A 386 -0.49 21.92 19.61
CA GLY A 386 0.69 21.96 18.74
C GLY A 386 1.94 21.38 19.38
N ASP A 387 3.00 21.26 18.58
CA ASP A 387 4.32 20.81 19.01
C ASP A 387 5.36 21.95 18.98
N ASN A 388 6.51 21.69 19.62
CA ASN A 388 7.69 22.54 19.57
C ASN A 388 8.95 21.67 19.45
N TYR A 389 9.18 21.09 18.26
CA TYR A 389 10.29 20.17 17.97
C TYR A 389 11.71 20.78 18.13
N TYR A 390 11.82 22.06 18.48
CA TYR A 390 13.09 22.71 18.85
C TYR A 390 13.52 22.49 20.30
N LEU A 391 12.68 21.88 21.17
CA LEU A 391 13.00 21.68 22.59
C LEU A 391 14.09 20.64 22.88
N GLY A 392 14.41 19.77 21.90
CA GLY A 392 15.28 18.62 22.10
C GLY A 392 14.48 17.31 22.18
N ASP A 393 15.15 16.20 21.88
CA ASP A 393 14.62 14.82 21.85
C ASP A 393 13.13 14.75 21.43
N ARG A 394 12.24 14.23 22.30
CA ARG A 394 10.80 14.07 22.09
C ARG A 394 9.96 15.07 22.90
N ASP A 395 10.57 15.88 23.77
CA ASP A 395 9.90 16.88 24.62
C ASP A 395 9.03 17.89 23.83
N GLY A 396 9.30 18.06 22.54
CA GLY A 396 8.49 18.86 21.62
C GLY A 396 6.99 18.50 21.58
N VAL A 397 6.59 17.26 21.89
CA VAL A 397 5.17 16.89 22.01
C VAL A 397 4.64 16.89 23.45
N ARG A 398 5.55 16.89 24.45
CA ARG A 398 5.31 16.70 25.89
C ARG A 398 5.12 18.02 26.67
N THR A 399 4.68 19.09 26.00
CA THR A 399 4.52 20.44 26.56
C THR A 399 3.25 20.59 27.46
N PRO A 400 3.16 21.61 28.33
CA PRO A 400 2.10 21.67 29.34
C PRO A 400 0.69 21.86 28.75
N MET A 401 -0.30 21.20 29.36
CA MET A 401 -1.70 21.15 28.91
C MET A 401 -2.37 22.53 28.90
N GLN A 402 -3.03 22.88 27.79
CA GLN A 402 -3.55 24.23 27.57
C GLN A 402 -4.98 24.41 28.13
N TRP A 403 -5.10 24.66 29.43
CA TRP A 403 -6.39 24.77 30.13
C TRP A 403 -7.18 26.05 29.79
N ASN A 404 -6.52 27.21 29.76
CA ASN A 404 -7.16 28.49 29.50
C ASN A 404 -6.17 29.53 28.91
N ASN A 405 -6.61 30.78 28.77
CA ASN A 405 -5.87 31.86 28.13
C ASN A 405 -5.08 32.78 29.10
N ASN A 406 -4.93 32.39 30.37
CA ASN A 406 -4.09 33.09 31.36
C ASN A 406 -2.59 32.85 31.08
N GLU A 407 -1.71 33.40 31.92
CA GLU A 407 -0.30 33.04 31.94
C GLU A 407 -0.12 31.51 32.13
N ASN A 408 0.98 30.97 31.60
CA ASN A 408 1.29 29.53 31.56
C ASN A 408 0.13 28.65 31.06
N ALA A 409 -0.72 29.15 30.15
CA ALA A 409 -1.94 28.48 29.70
C ALA A 409 -2.93 28.09 30.83
N GLY A 410 -2.75 28.63 32.03
CA GLY A 410 -3.45 28.17 33.23
C GLY A 410 -3.12 26.74 33.67
N PHE A 411 -1.94 26.21 33.30
CA PHE A 411 -1.38 24.97 33.82
C PHE A 411 -0.76 25.13 35.21
N SER A 412 -0.15 26.29 35.49
CA SER A 412 0.62 26.60 36.71
C SER A 412 0.59 28.10 37.02
N GLU A 413 0.62 28.49 38.30
CA GLU A 413 0.82 29.88 38.74
C GLU A 413 2.32 30.27 38.91
N ALA A 414 3.24 29.36 38.59
CA ALA A 414 4.69 29.57 38.70
C ALA A 414 5.22 30.68 37.77
N ASN A 415 6.47 31.08 38.01
CA ASN A 415 7.22 31.89 37.05
C ASN A 415 7.30 31.16 35.69
N PRO A 416 6.99 31.79 34.55
CA PRO A 416 7.08 31.16 33.22
C PRO A 416 8.47 30.60 32.85
N HIS A 417 9.54 30.99 33.57
CA HIS A 417 10.89 30.47 33.44
C HIS A 417 11.22 29.29 34.38
N SER A 418 10.29 28.92 35.26
CA SER A 418 10.39 27.79 36.20
C SER A 418 9.58 26.56 35.76
N LEU A 419 8.74 26.69 34.71
CA LEU A 419 8.03 25.55 34.12
C LEU A 419 9.03 24.49 33.61
N TYR A 420 8.71 23.21 33.82
CA TYR A 420 9.55 22.10 33.31
C TYR A 420 9.79 22.17 31.79
N LEU A 421 8.76 22.61 31.03
CA LEU A 421 8.83 22.99 29.62
C LEU A 421 7.97 24.23 29.35
N PRO A 422 8.31 25.05 28.34
CA PRO A 422 7.50 26.20 27.96
C PRO A 422 6.19 25.78 27.29
N VAL A 423 5.09 26.45 27.65
CA VAL A 423 3.81 26.38 26.92
C VAL A 423 3.96 26.85 25.47
N ILE A 424 3.14 26.29 24.58
CA ILE A 424 3.14 26.63 23.15
C ILE A 424 2.73 28.10 22.93
N ARG A 425 3.58 28.84 22.20
CA ARG A 425 3.49 30.31 21.98
C ARG A 425 3.57 30.71 20.51
N ASP A 426 3.48 29.75 19.59
CA ASP A 426 3.45 30.02 18.15
C ASP A 426 2.12 30.72 17.75
N THR A 427 2.01 31.15 16.50
CA THR A 427 0.82 31.90 16.03
C THR A 427 -0.44 31.05 15.83
N GLU A 428 -0.29 29.74 15.59
CA GLU A 428 -1.38 28.83 15.23
C GLU A 428 -1.90 28.04 16.45
N TYR A 429 -1.03 27.42 17.24
CA TYR A 429 -1.42 26.49 18.33
C TYR A 429 -1.33 27.10 19.74
N SER A 430 -1.01 28.39 19.87
CA SER A 430 -0.92 29.05 21.19
C SER A 430 -2.16 28.86 22.06
N TYR A 431 -1.91 28.61 23.35
CA TYR A 431 -2.92 28.56 24.42
C TYR A 431 -3.93 29.71 24.44
N ARG A 432 -3.62 30.87 23.82
CA ARG A 432 -4.57 31.99 23.71
C ARG A 432 -5.80 31.66 22.84
N TRP A 433 -5.65 30.73 21.88
CA TRP A 433 -6.69 30.30 20.96
C TRP A 433 -7.05 28.82 21.12
N VAL A 434 -6.05 27.97 21.40
CA VAL A 434 -6.20 26.53 21.61
C VAL A 434 -6.19 26.25 23.11
N ASN A 435 -7.35 26.28 23.76
CA ASN A 435 -7.46 25.90 25.18
C ASN A 435 -8.81 25.30 25.56
N VAL A 436 -8.82 24.46 26.60
CA VAL A 436 -10.00 23.76 27.13
C VAL A 436 -11.15 24.73 27.41
N ARG A 437 -10.92 25.79 28.21
CA ARG A 437 -11.97 26.73 28.64
C ARG A 437 -12.70 27.38 27.47
N ARG A 438 -11.97 27.81 26.44
CA ARG A 438 -12.52 28.40 25.20
C ARG A 438 -13.24 27.37 24.36
N GLN A 439 -12.77 26.13 24.33
CA GLN A 439 -13.42 25.05 23.57
C GLN A 439 -14.67 24.50 24.26
N GLN A 440 -14.70 24.39 25.59
CA GLN A 440 -15.92 24.06 26.36
C GLN A 440 -17.06 25.04 26.05
N GLN A 441 -16.76 26.34 25.97
CA GLN A 441 -17.74 27.40 25.67
C GLN A 441 -18.28 27.41 24.24
N ASN A 442 -17.67 26.68 23.30
CA ASN A 442 -18.11 26.59 21.92
C ASN A 442 -18.69 25.19 21.63
N PRO A 443 -20.02 25.01 21.45
CA PRO A 443 -20.63 23.72 21.15
C PRO A 443 -20.10 23.01 19.90
N ASN A 444 -19.45 23.75 19.00
CA ASN A 444 -18.83 23.30 17.76
C ASN A 444 -17.29 23.32 17.82
N SER A 445 -16.67 23.26 19.00
CA SER A 445 -15.22 23.09 19.15
C SER A 445 -14.75 21.68 18.72
N LEU A 446 -13.44 21.42 18.76
CA LEU A 446 -12.92 20.05 18.60
C LEU A 446 -13.24 19.24 19.86
N LEU A 447 -12.98 19.79 21.05
CA LEU A 447 -13.31 19.16 22.34
C LEU A 447 -14.78 18.72 22.45
N ASN A 448 -15.73 19.61 22.13
CA ASN A 448 -17.16 19.29 22.16
C ASN A 448 -17.62 18.43 20.97
N TRP A 449 -16.76 18.19 19.98
CA TRP A 449 -16.98 17.15 18.97
C TRP A 449 -16.43 15.80 19.47
N THR A 450 -15.21 15.76 20.00
CA THR A 450 -14.58 14.55 20.58
C THR A 450 -15.44 13.97 21.69
N LYS A 451 -15.95 14.79 22.63
CA LYS A 451 -16.92 14.37 23.66
C LYS A 451 -18.14 13.64 23.07
N LYS A 452 -18.69 14.11 21.95
CA LYS A 452 -19.83 13.48 21.27
C LYS A 452 -19.43 12.16 20.58
N LEU A 453 -18.22 12.09 20.03
CA LEU A 453 -17.66 10.87 19.43
C LEU A 453 -17.40 9.79 20.49
N LEU A 454 -16.75 10.11 21.61
CA LEU A 454 -16.50 9.16 22.70
C LEU A 454 -17.83 8.67 23.30
N ALA A 455 -18.79 9.57 23.54
CA ALA A 455 -20.14 9.21 23.98
C ALA A 455 -20.89 8.35 22.95
N LYS A 456 -20.63 8.50 21.64
CA LYS A 456 -21.21 7.66 20.58
C LYS A 456 -20.55 6.28 20.54
N ARG A 457 -19.22 6.16 20.63
CA ARG A 457 -18.54 4.85 20.73
C ARG A 457 -19.05 4.07 21.93
N LYS A 458 -19.18 4.71 23.10
CA LYS A 458 -19.72 4.07 24.32
C LYS A 458 -21.19 3.63 24.24
N SER A 459 -21.94 4.00 23.18
CA SER A 459 -23.30 3.50 22.96
C SER A 459 -23.39 2.35 21.94
N PHE A 460 -22.26 1.82 21.46
CA PHE A 460 -22.19 0.70 20.52
C PHE A 460 -21.06 -0.26 20.94
N LYS A 461 -21.40 -1.45 21.43
CA LYS A 461 -20.40 -2.48 21.78
C LYS A 461 -19.65 -2.98 20.56
N VAL A 462 -20.27 -2.88 19.38
CA VAL A 462 -19.72 -3.30 18.09
C VAL A 462 -18.31 -2.78 17.82
N PHE A 463 -17.96 -1.58 18.30
CA PHE A 463 -16.65 -0.98 18.05
C PHE A 463 -15.53 -1.60 18.91
N GLY A 464 -15.82 -1.90 20.18
CA GLY A 464 -14.86 -2.54 21.08
C GLY A 464 -14.74 -4.04 20.89
N ARG A 465 -15.87 -4.73 20.64
CA ARG A 465 -15.96 -6.20 20.67
C ARG A 465 -16.31 -6.87 19.35
N GLY A 466 -16.85 -6.12 18.39
CA GLY A 466 -17.34 -6.69 17.13
C GLY A 466 -16.25 -7.08 16.15
N LYS A 467 -16.58 -8.00 15.25
CA LYS A 467 -15.75 -8.35 14.09
C LYS A 467 -15.66 -7.16 13.11
N ILE A 468 -14.78 -7.26 12.13
CA ILE A 468 -14.73 -6.34 11.00
C ILE A 468 -14.88 -7.12 9.69
N HIS A 469 -15.81 -6.66 8.86
CA HIS A 469 -16.08 -7.20 7.54
C HIS A 469 -15.77 -6.10 6.53
N TRP A 470 -14.59 -6.20 5.91
CA TRP A 470 -14.14 -5.21 4.92
C TRP A 470 -15.07 -5.20 3.73
N LEU A 471 -15.80 -4.09 3.56
CA LEU A 471 -16.48 -3.83 2.31
C LEU A 471 -15.39 -3.53 1.29
N LYS A 472 -15.54 -4.09 0.09
CA LYS A 472 -14.67 -3.83 -1.05
C LYS A 472 -15.43 -2.92 -2.01
N PRO A 473 -15.65 -1.62 -1.69
CA PRO A 473 -16.09 -0.69 -2.71
C PRO A 473 -15.05 -0.68 -3.82
N ASP A 474 -15.49 -0.36 -5.03
CA ASP A 474 -14.60 0.03 -6.10
C ASP A 474 -13.71 1.19 -5.60
N ASN A 475 -14.31 2.37 -5.33
CA ASN A 475 -13.61 3.60 -4.96
C ASN A 475 -12.49 3.41 -3.92
N GLY A 476 -11.23 3.37 -4.39
CA GLY A 476 -10.05 3.23 -3.54
C GLY A 476 -9.91 4.33 -2.48
N ARG A 477 -10.54 5.49 -2.66
CA ARG A 477 -10.49 6.60 -1.70
C ARG A 477 -11.46 6.47 -0.53
N ILE A 478 -12.33 5.45 -0.55
CA ILE A 478 -13.35 5.20 0.47
C ILE A 478 -13.00 3.94 1.25
N LEU A 479 -12.52 4.11 2.48
CA LEU A 479 -12.44 3.00 3.42
C LEU A 479 -13.87 2.72 3.92
N ALA A 480 -14.37 1.51 3.70
CA ALA A 480 -15.69 1.09 4.18
C ALA A 480 -15.64 -0.32 4.76
N PHE A 481 -16.39 -0.55 5.84
CA PHE A 481 -16.46 -1.83 6.52
C PHE A 481 -17.71 -1.94 7.37
N VAL A 482 -18.20 -3.15 7.60
CA VAL A 482 -19.20 -3.43 8.63
C VAL A 482 -18.50 -3.83 9.91
N ARG A 483 -18.94 -3.31 11.05
CA ARG A 483 -18.68 -3.90 12.36
C ARG A 483 -19.93 -4.70 12.76
N GLU A 484 -19.71 -5.91 13.29
CA GLU A 484 -20.78 -6.85 13.67
C GLU A 484 -20.53 -7.43 15.07
N PHE A 485 -21.55 -7.37 15.95
CA PHE A 485 -21.51 -7.92 17.30
C PHE A 485 -22.94 -8.17 17.82
N GLU A 486 -23.26 -9.42 18.16
CA GLU A 486 -24.64 -9.80 18.55
C GLU A 486 -25.65 -9.32 17.48
N ASP A 487 -26.63 -8.49 17.82
CA ASP A 487 -27.57 -7.87 16.87
C ASP A 487 -27.10 -6.46 16.37
N GLU A 488 -25.94 -5.95 16.82
CA GLU A 488 -25.39 -4.65 16.39
C GLU A 488 -24.64 -4.79 15.05
N HIS A 489 -25.22 -4.32 13.95
CA HIS A 489 -24.54 -4.14 12.66
C HIS A 489 -24.38 -2.64 12.34
N VAL A 490 -23.14 -2.19 12.16
CA VAL A 490 -22.82 -0.78 11.81
C VAL A 490 -21.88 -0.72 10.61
N VAL A 491 -22.38 -0.19 9.50
CA VAL A 491 -21.60 0.15 8.31
C VAL A 491 -20.87 1.47 8.55
N VAL A 492 -19.55 1.41 8.58
CA VAL A 492 -18.66 2.57 8.67
C VAL A 492 -18.18 2.93 7.26
N ILE A 493 -18.26 4.21 6.91
CA ILE A 493 -17.82 4.74 5.62
C ILE A 493 -16.97 5.98 5.86
N VAL A 494 -15.76 6.01 5.31
CA VAL A 494 -14.75 7.06 5.58
C VAL A 494 -14.13 7.50 4.25
N ASN A 495 -14.30 8.78 3.90
CA ASN A 495 -13.67 9.37 2.72
C ASN A 495 -12.26 9.89 3.04
N LEU A 496 -11.25 9.22 2.52
CA LEU A 496 -9.83 9.60 2.66
C LEU A 496 -9.45 10.77 1.75
N SER A 497 -10.27 11.09 0.74
CA SER A 497 -10.06 12.23 -0.14
C SER A 497 -10.49 13.55 0.48
N ARG A 498 -9.70 14.61 0.24
CA ARG A 498 -10.08 16.00 0.51
C ARG A 498 -11.22 16.52 -0.37
N HIS A 499 -11.61 15.77 -1.40
CA HIS A 499 -12.70 16.10 -2.32
C HIS A 499 -13.92 15.22 -2.03
N PRO A 500 -15.16 15.70 -2.27
CA PRO A 500 -16.34 14.86 -2.16
C PRO A 500 -16.24 13.62 -3.05
N GLN A 501 -16.70 12.48 -2.53
CA GLN A 501 -16.65 11.18 -3.21
C GLN A 501 -18.03 10.54 -3.19
N ALA A 502 -18.39 9.88 -4.29
CA ALA A 502 -19.50 8.93 -4.34
C ALA A 502 -18.95 7.51 -4.17
N VAL A 503 -19.70 6.67 -3.46
CA VAL A 503 -19.40 5.24 -3.30
C VAL A 503 -20.66 4.42 -3.57
N LYS A 504 -20.44 3.21 -4.07
CA LYS A 504 -21.42 2.13 -4.16
C LYS A 504 -20.90 0.98 -3.29
N LEU A 505 -21.68 0.56 -2.30
CA LEU A 505 -21.31 -0.51 -1.37
C LEU A 505 -22.15 -1.74 -1.64
N ASP A 506 -21.52 -2.91 -1.77
CA ASP A 506 -22.27 -4.16 -1.67
C ASP A 506 -22.71 -4.35 -0.22
N LEU A 507 -24.02 -4.32 0.00
CA LEU A 507 -24.67 -4.64 1.27
C LEU A 507 -25.78 -5.67 1.04
N SER A 508 -25.64 -6.53 0.02
CA SER A 508 -26.68 -7.47 -0.41
C SER A 508 -27.02 -8.54 0.65
N GLU A 509 -26.09 -8.89 1.53
CA GLU A 509 -26.35 -9.69 2.74
C GLU A 509 -27.42 -9.05 3.65
N TYR A 510 -27.53 -7.72 3.59
CA TYR A 510 -28.48 -6.90 4.32
C TYR A 510 -29.66 -6.45 3.43
N GLU A 511 -30.01 -7.20 2.37
CA GLU A 511 -31.05 -6.81 1.39
C GLU A 511 -32.31 -6.28 2.08
N GLY A 512 -32.67 -5.04 1.71
CA GLY A 512 -33.85 -4.37 2.21
C GLY A 512 -33.69 -3.59 3.49
N SER A 513 -32.59 -3.74 4.22
CA SER A 513 -32.45 -3.10 5.53
C SER A 513 -32.52 -1.59 5.46
N ARG A 514 -33.31 -0.97 6.33
CA ARG A 514 -33.23 0.47 6.58
C ARG A 514 -31.85 0.80 7.12
N VAL A 515 -31.44 2.04 6.87
CA VAL A 515 -30.12 2.51 7.23
C VAL A 515 -30.26 3.81 8.00
N ARG A 516 -29.71 3.88 9.22
CA ARG A 516 -29.89 5.01 10.12
C ARG A 516 -28.55 5.56 10.59
N GLU A 517 -28.31 6.83 10.31
CA GLU A 517 -27.07 7.53 10.64
C GLU A 517 -26.93 7.72 12.17
N ALA A 518 -25.82 7.27 12.75
CA ALA A 518 -25.71 7.02 14.18
C ALA A 518 -25.71 8.29 15.06
N PHE A 519 -25.20 9.43 14.58
CA PHE A 519 -25.08 10.68 15.32
C PHE A 519 -26.39 11.46 15.34
N GLY A 520 -26.94 11.76 14.16
CA GLY A 520 -28.18 12.53 13.96
C GLY A 520 -29.46 11.71 13.95
N ARG A 521 -29.38 10.37 13.84
CA ARG A 521 -30.52 9.44 13.74
C ARG A 521 -31.43 9.65 12.53
N THR A 522 -30.87 10.19 11.45
CA THR A 522 -31.55 10.35 10.16
C THR A 522 -31.55 9.02 9.42
N TYR A 523 -32.70 8.59 8.89
CA TYR A 523 -32.75 7.46 7.95
C TYR A 523 -32.25 7.88 6.57
N PHE A 524 -31.41 7.05 5.97
CA PHE A 524 -31.03 7.10 4.57
C PHE A 524 -32.03 6.24 3.75
N ASN A 525 -31.69 5.88 2.52
CA ASN A 525 -32.48 4.91 1.74
C ASN A 525 -32.44 3.52 2.42
N ASP A 526 -33.50 2.73 2.23
CA ASP A 526 -33.48 1.29 2.55
C ASP A 526 -32.59 0.56 1.50
N ILE A 527 -31.92 -0.54 1.89
CA ILE A 527 -30.95 -1.26 1.04
C ILE A 527 -31.67 -2.00 -0.09
N GLY A 528 -31.26 -1.79 -1.34
CA GLY A 528 -31.84 -2.49 -2.50
C GLY A 528 -31.25 -3.88 -2.75
N ARG A 529 -31.39 -4.37 -3.98
CA ARG A 529 -30.47 -5.40 -4.54
C ARG A 529 -29.26 -4.80 -5.23
N ASP A 530 -29.31 -3.51 -5.51
CA ASP A 530 -28.21 -2.74 -6.08
C ASP A 530 -27.23 -2.32 -5.00
N LEU A 531 -26.01 -2.03 -5.43
CA LEU A 531 -24.98 -1.48 -4.57
C LEU A 531 -25.45 -0.14 -3.96
N TYR A 532 -25.39 -0.08 -2.63
CA TYR A 532 -25.90 1.01 -1.82
C TYR A 532 -25.11 2.29 -2.06
N GLN A 533 -25.75 3.30 -2.66
CA GLN A 533 -25.08 4.54 -3.06
C GLN A 533 -25.08 5.59 -1.95
N VAL A 534 -23.88 6.06 -1.58
CA VAL A 534 -23.66 7.13 -0.59
C VAL A 534 -22.71 8.17 -1.17
N THR A 535 -22.94 9.45 -0.88
CA THR A 535 -22.03 10.54 -1.22
C THR A 535 -21.51 11.19 0.05
N LEU A 536 -20.19 11.32 0.18
CA LEU A 536 -19.52 11.93 1.33
C LEU A 536 -18.86 13.24 0.92
N ALA A 537 -18.80 14.20 1.85
CA ALA A 537 -17.95 15.39 1.68
C ALA A 537 -16.45 15.00 1.71
N GLY A 538 -15.56 15.91 1.33
CA GLY A 538 -14.12 15.73 1.52
C GLY A 538 -13.78 15.58 3.00
N HIS A 539 -12.98 14.56 3.36
CA HIS A 539 -12.78 14.10 4.74
C HIS A 539 -14.10 13.84 5.51
N GLY A 540 -15.17 13.49 4.80
CA GLY A 540 -16.46 13.12 5.38
C GLY A 540 -16.52 11.66 5.80
N TYR A 541 -17.37 11.36 6.79
CA TYR A 541 -17.54 10.03 7.36
C TYR A 541 -19.01 9.77 7.75
N TYR A 542 -19.40 8.51 7.79
CA TYR A 542 -20.67 8.05 8.34
C TYR A 542 -20.49 6.78 9.17
N TRP A 543 -21.25 6.68 10.26
CA TRP A 543 -21.57 5.44 10.95
C TRP A 543 -23.06 5.18 10.71
N LEU A 544 -23.40 4.07 10.07
CA LEU A 544 -24.75 3.75 9.61
C LEU A 544 -25.22 2.42 10.21
N GLU A 545 -26.25 2.47 11.04
CA GLU A 545 -26.92 1.35 11.73
C GLU A 545 -27.95 0.69 10.78
N VAL A 546 -28.10 -0.64 10.81
CA VAL A 546 -28.79 -1.41 9.74
C VAL A 546 -30.00 -2.24 10.27
N GLU A 547 -31.17 -2.17 9.61
CA GLU A 547 -32.48 -2.68 10.11
C GLU A 547 -33.40 -3.35 9.02
N THR A 548 -33.44 -4.68 8.83
CA THR A 548 -33.90 -5.48 7.63
C THR A 548 -35.35 -5.33 7.02
N VAL A 549 -35.52 -4.99 5.70
CA VAL A 549 -36.84 -4.82 4.95
C VAL A 549 -36.86 -4.98 3.35
N VAL A 550 -36.59 -6.17 2.77
CA VAL A 550 -36.55 -6.67 1.33
C VAL A 550 -36.85 -5.83 -0.01
N SER A 551 -35.86 -5.76 -0.97
CA SER A 551 -35.91 -5.70 -2.51
C SER A 551 -36.30 -4.39 -3.33
N GLN A 552 -36.13 -4.14 -4.68
CA GLN A 552 -35.49 -4.72 -5.94
C GLN A 552 -35.38 -3.67 -7.15
N ASN A 553 -34.74 -3.96 -8.34
CA ASN A 553 -34.49 -2.94 -9.44
C ASN A 553 -34.26 -3.38 -10.96
N VAL A 554 -34.04 -2.46 -11.97
CA VAL A 554 -33.96 -2.66 -13.50
C VAL A 554 -33.11 -1.60 -14.33
N ASP A 555 -32.71 -1.88 -15.61
CA ASP A 555 -31.90 -1.10 -16.62
C ASP A 555 -32.66 0.00 -17.47
N THR A 556 -31.95 0.94 -18.16
CA THR A 556 -32.48 2.30 -18.50
C THR A 556 -32.10 3.03 -19.84
N ARG A 557 -31.30 2.49 -20.77
CA ARG A 557 -30.40 3.28 -21.68
C ARG A 557 -30.89 4.26 -22.80
N GLU A 558 -32.08 4.14 -23.40
CA GLU A 558 -32.75 5.14 -24.31
C GLU A 558 -31.99 5.94 -25.43
N LEU A 559 -31.57 5.32 -26.55
CA LEU A 559 -31.02 6.07 -27.73
C LEU A 559 -32.03 6.92 -28.53
N GLY A 560 -33.35 6.77 -28.32
CA GLY A 560 -34.39 7.30 -29.21
C GLY A 560 -34.85 8.75 -28.98
N ARG A 561 -34.24 9.51 -28.05
CA ARG A 561 -34.70 10.86 -27.65
C ARG A 561 -33.75 11.97 -28.16
N PRO A 562 -34.21 12.88 -29.04
CA PRO A 562 -33.34 13.92 -29.63
C PRO A 562 -33.08 15.08 -28.66
N THR A 563 -31.93 15.03 -27.98
CA THR A 563 -31.50 16.03 -26.98
C THR A 563 -30.58 17.12 -27.54
N LEU A 564 -29.95 16.88 -28.70
CA LEU A 564 -29.03 17.82 -29.38
C LEU A 564 -29.70 18.53 -30.56
N ARG A 565 -29.44 19.83 -30.73
CA ARG A 565 -29.93 20.65 -31.85
C ARG A 565 -28.86 21.59 -32.36
N ILE A 566 -28.91 21.93 -33.65
CA ILE A 566 -27.99 22.89 -34.29
C ILE A 566 -28.76 23.80 -35.25
N ASP A 567 -28.17 24.96 -35.59
CA ASP A 567 -28.57 25.78 -36.75
C ASP A 567 -27.50 25.71 -37.85
N GLN A 568 -26.22 25.65 -37.46
CA GLN A 568 -25.06 25.46 -38.34
C GLN A 568 -23.99 24.65 -37.60
N LEU A 569 -23.39 23.64 -38.27
CA LEU A 569 -22.43 22.71 -37.65
C LEU A 569 -21.21 23.39 -36.99
N LYS A 570 -20.75 24.52 -37.53
CA LYS A 570 -19.66 25.32 -36.94
C LYS A 570 -19.97 25.86 -35.53
N ASN A 571 -21.26 25.92 -35.15
CA ASN A 571 -21.75 26.37 -33.84
C ASN A 571 -22.18 25.18 -32.94
N PHE A 572 -21.75 23.95 -33.25
CA PHE A 572 -22.18 22.73 -32.53
C PHE A 572 -21.94 22.82 -31.02
N PHE A 573 -20.75 23.23 -30.58
CA PHE A 573 -20.40 23.40 -29.16
C PHE A 573 -20.96 24.71 -28.56
N ASN A 574 -22.27 24.90 -28.67
CA ASN A 574 -22.99 25.90 -27.88
C ASN A 574 -23.28 25.35 -26.46
N LYS A 575 -23.63 26.25 -25.54
CA LYS A 575 -23.86 25.92 -24.11
C LYS A 575 -24.96 24.89 -23.85
N SER A 576 -25.93 24.74 -24.76
CA SER A 576 -26.98 23.71 -24.62
C SER A 576 -26.46 22.33 -25.01
N ASN A 577 -25.76 22.24 -26.14
CA ASN A 577 -25.21 20.97 -26.63
C ASN A 577 -24.06 20.46 -25.77
N LEU A 578 -23.14 21.33 -25.31
CA LEU A 578 -22.08 20.95 -24.36
C LEU A 578 -22.67 20.26 -23.11
N ARG A 579 -23.70 20.87 -22.52
CA ARG A 579 -24.40 20.32 -21.36
C ARG A 579 -25.10 18.98 -21.67
N ALA A 580 -25.73 18.83 -22.83
CA ALA A 580 -26.37 17.57 -23.22
C ALA A 580 -25.36 16.46 -23.55
N LEU A 581 -24.16 16.82 -24.05
CA LEU A 581 -23.02 15.92 -24.21
C LEU A 581 -22.55 15.39 -22.86
N GLU A 582 -22.24 16.29 -21.91
CA GLU A 582 -21.78 15.95 -20.56
C GLU A 582 -22.81 15.15 -19.74
N GLN A 583 -24.09 15.55 -19.79
CA GLN A 583 -25.11 15.01 -18.88
C GLN A 583 -25.84 13.76 -19.38
N THR A 584 -25.69 13.35 -20.64
CA THR A 584 -26.48 12.22 -21.19
C THR A 584 -25.78 11.47 -22.31
N VAL A 585 -25.30 12.17 -23.35
CA VAL A 585 -24.81 11.52 -24.56
C VAL A 585 -23.45 10.83 -24.33
N LEU A 586 -22.45 11.55 -23.83
CA LEU A 586 -21.12 10.99 -23.59
C LEU A 586 -21.11 9.93 -22.48
N PRO A 587 -21.85 10.08 -21.35
CA PRO A 587 -21.99 9.00 -20.37
C PRO A 587 -22.57 7.72 -20.94
N ASN A 588 -23.62 7.80 -21.77
CA ASN A 588 -24.22 6.60 -22.36
C ASN A 588 -23.31 5.97 -23.43
N TYR A 589 -22.63 6.78 -24.25
CA TYR A 589 -21.67 6.33 -25.25
C TYR A 589 -20.46 5.61 -24.62
N LEU A 590 -19.82 6.22 -23.62
CA LEU A 590 -18.65 5.64 -22.94
C LEU A 590 -19.01 4.40 -22.08
N ARG A 591 -20.28 4.22 -21.72
CA ARG A 591 -20.82 2.98 -21.11
C ARG A 591 -21.12 1.86 -22.12
N SER A 592 -21.08 2.12 -23.43
CA SER A 592 -21.49 1.16 -24.47
C SER A 592 -20.37 0.70 -25.42
N VAL A 593 -19.27 1.44 -25.53
CA VAL A 593 -18.14 1.08 -26.41
C VAL A 593 -17.16 0.11 -25.75
N GLN A 594 -16.57 -0.81 -26.51
CA GLN A 594 -15.67 -1.82 -25.95
C GLN A 594 -14.35 -1.23 -25.41
N TRP A 595 -13.86 -0.12 -25.98
CA TRP A 595 -12.53 0.44 -25.64
C TRP A 595 -12.46 1.12 -24.27
N THR A 596 -13.58 1.34 -23.57
CA THR A 596 -13.57 1.75 -22.15
C THR A 596 -13.44 0.56 -21.18
N GLY A 597 -13.55 -0.68 -21.68
CA GLY A 597 -13.30 -1.91 -20.93
C GLY A 597 -14.22 -2.12 -19.73
N ALA A 598 -13.78 -2.92 -18.75
CA ALA A 598 -14.56 -3.22 -17.55
C ALA A 598 -14.95 -1.96 -16.74
N ARG A 599 -14.17 -0.87 -16.82
CA ARG A 599 -14.46 0.42 -16.16
C ARG A 599 -15.67 1.15 -16.74
N ALA A 600 -16.24 0.71 -17.86
CA ALA A 600 -17.47 1.26 -18.42
C ALA A 600 -18.63 1.28 -17.40
N SER A 601 -18.79 0.22 -16.60
CA SER A 601 -19.81 0.12 -15.53
C SER A 601 -19.61 1.14 -14.40
N GLN A 602 -18.37 1.60 -14.22
CA GLN A 602 -17.93 2.51 -13.16
C GLN A 602 -17.97 3.98 -13.56
N LEU A 603 -18.43 4.33 -14.77
CA LEU A 603 -18.44 5.72 -15.23
C LEU A 603 -19.41 6.59 -14.41
N ASP A 604 -18.90 7.60 -13.71
CA ASP A 604 -19.69 8.53 -12.87
C ASP A 604 -20.03 9.83 -13.62
N GLN A 605 -19.01 10.57 -14.06
CA GLN A 605 -19.16 11.89 -14.67
C GLN A 605 -18.21 12.09 -15.85
N VAL A 606 -18.73 12.75 -16.90
CA VAL A 606 -17.96 13.23 -18.03
C VAL A 606 -18.06 14.75 -18.07
N LYS A 607 -16.93 15.46 -18.03
CA LYS A 607 -16.85 16.90 -18.36
C LYS A 607 -16.07 17.11 -19.64
N ILE A 608 -16.39 18.16 -20.39
CA ILE A 608 -15.58 18.59 -21.54
C ILE A 608 -14.54 19.60 -21.02
N TYR A 609 -13.31 19.14 -20.81
CA TYR A 609 -12.20 19.93 -20.28
C TYR A 609 -11.77 21.03 -21.26
N ASP A 610 -11.65 20.69 -22.54
CA ASP A 610 -11.48 21.66 -23.63
C ASP A 610 -11.98 21.08 -24.97
N TYR A 611 -12.29 21.92 -25.95
CA TYR A 611 -12.79 21.48 -27.25
C TYR A 611 -12.35 22.39 -28.41
N ARG A 612 -12.17 21.81 -29.60
CA ARG A 612 -11.91 22.53 -30.86
C ARG A 612 -12.92 22.09 -31.92
N MET A 613 -13.24 22.99 -32.85
CA MET A 613 -14.16 22.73 -33.97
C MET A 613 -13.57 23.34 -35.23
N GLN A 614 -13.62 22.60 -36.33
CA GLN A 614 -13.17 23.07 -37.64
C GLN A 614 -14.20 22.73 -38.72
N ALA A 615 -14.37 23.67 -39.64
CA ALA A 615 -15.25 23.56 -40.78
C ALA A 615 -14.42 23.68 -42.07
N THR A 616 -14.45 22.65 -42.91
CA THR A 616 -13.94 22.74 -44.28
C THR A 616 -15.11 22.94 -45.24
N SER A 617 -14.82 23.04 -46.54
CA SER A 617 -15.85 23.09 -47.60
C SER A 617 -16.55 21.74 -47.85
N GLU A 618 -16.04 20.64 -47.30
CA GLU A 618 -16.47 19.28 -47.62
C GLU A 618 -16.94 18.50 -46.38
N ARG A 619 -16.30 18.70 -45.22
CA ARG A 619 -16.64 18.03 -43.95
C ARG A 619 -16.46 18.96 -42.74
N HIS A 620 -17.06 18.56 -41.63
CA HIS A 620 -16.90 19.20 -40.32
C HIS A 620 -16.27 18.21 -39.34
N PHE A 621 -15.30 18.70 -38.56
CA PHE A 621 -14.61 17.90 -37.55
C PHE A 621 -14.51 18.65 -36.23
N GLY A 622 -14.66 17.94 -35.12
CA GLY A 622 -14.44 18.43 -33.78
C GLY A 622 -13.38 17.61 -33.05
N TRP A 623 -12.96 18.10 -31.89
CA TRP A 623 -12.16 17.36 -30.94
C TRP A 623 -12.50 17.83 -29.53
N MET A 624 -12.57 16.90 -28.59
CA MET A 624 -12.77 17.17 -27.17
C MET A 624 -11.67 16.50 -26.36
N LEU A 625 -11.14 17.21 -25.38
CA LEU A 625 -10.53 16.60 -24.20
C LEU A 625 -11.62 16.47 -23.14
N LEU A 626 -11.83 15.26 -22.66
CA LEU A 626 -12.81 14.93 -21.63
C LEU A 626 -12.07 14.69 -20.32
N GLU A 627 -12.51 15.34 -19.25
CA GLU A 627 -12.18 14.90 -17.89
C GLU A 627 -13.22 13.86 -17.50
N VAL A 628 -12.80 12.61 -17.40
CA VAL A 628 -13.66 11.47 -17.10
C VAL A 628 -13.40 11.00 -15.68
N THR A 629 -14.42 11.16 -14.85
CA THR A 629 -14.46 10.64 -13.49
C THR A 629 -15.20 9.30 -13.51
N PHE A 630 -14.50 8.24 -13.17
CA PHE A 630 -15.12 6.98 -12.77
C PHE A 630 -15.48 7.07 -11.27
N LEU A 631 -16.20 6.08 -10.74
CA LEU A 631 -16.41 5.86 -9.30
C LEU A 631 -15.09 5.52 -8.56
N GLU A 632 -13.94 5.70 -9.21
CA GLU A 632 -12.66 5.06 -8.95
C GLU A 632 -11.48 5.93 -9.39
N GLY A 633 -10.35 5.77 -8.71
CA GLY A 633 -9.07 6.36 -9.12
C GLY A 633 -9.01 7.89 -9.17
N LEU A 634 -8.15 8.42 -10.04
CA LEU A 634 -8.04 9.85 -10.39
C LEU A 634 -8.82 10.12 -11.68
N PRO A 635 -9.38 11.34 -11.89
CA PRO A 635 -10.02 11.70 -13.16
C PRO A 635 -9.05 11.53 -14.33
N GLU A 636 -9.41 10.69 -15.29
CA GLU A 636 -8.62 10.41 -16.48
C GLU A 636 -8.93 11.45 -17.57
N LEU A 637 -7.91 11.95 -18.26
CA LEU A 637 -8.13 12.76 -19.46
C LEU A 637 -8.27 11.83 -20.67
N LEU A 638 -9.46 11.76 -21.26
CA LEU A 638 -9.69 11.05 -22.53
C LEU A 638 -9.77 12.04 -23.68
N GLN A 639 -9.14 11.75 -24.83
CA GLN A 639 -9.41 12.52 -26.06
C GLN A 639 -10.39 11.81 -26.99
N LEU A 640 -11.34 12.58 -27.51
CA LEU A 640 -12.38 12.11 -28.42
C LEU A 640 -12.51 13.07 -29.62
N PRO A 641 -11.95 12.72 -30.78
CA PRO A 641 -12.20 13.45 -32.02
C PRO A 641 -13.57 13.09 -32.60
N LEU A 642 -14.22 14.05 -33.25
CA LEU A 642 -15.62 13.96 -33.71
C LEU A 642 -15.73 14.23 -35.21
N ALA A 643 -16.50 13.39 -35.92
CA ALA A 643 -16.89 13.61 -37.31
C ALA A 643 -18.42 13.67 -37.44
N PHE A 644 -18.89 14.40 -38.46
CA PHE A 644 -20.32 14.66 -38.68
C PHE A 644 -20.71 14.12 -40.06
N HIS A 645 -21.57 13.09 -40.08
CA HIS A 645 -22.06 12.43 -41.29
C HIS A 645 -23.53 12.76 -41.55
N ASN A 646 -23.98 12.66 -42.80
CA ASN A 646 -25.43 12.70 -43.08
C ASN A 646 -26.09 11.42 -42.53
N TYR A 647 -27.33 11.53 -42.06
CA TYR A 647 -28.13 10.37 -41.64
C TYR A 647 -28.74 9.64 -42.84
N HIS A 648 -28.69 8.30 -42.82
CA HIS A 648 -29.23 7.41 -43.85
C HIS A 648 -30.28 6.47 -43.24
N GLU A 649 -31.49 6.42 -43.79
CA GLU A 649 -32.61 5.62 -43.25
C GLU A 649 -32.42 4.10 -43.41
N ASP A 650 -31.55 3.69 -44.32
CA ASP A 650 -31.15 2.31 -44.62
C ASP A 650 -30.08 1.73 -43.68
N VAL A 651 -29.59 2.53 -42.72
CA VAL A 651 -28.56 2.12 -41.74
C VAL A 651 -29.15 2.02 -40.34
N ASP A 652 -29.05 0.84 -39.72
CA ASP A 652 -29.24 0.73 -38.27
C ASP A 652 -28.01 1.32 -37.55
N TYR A 653 -28.23 2.42 -36.83
CA TYR A 653 -27.22 3.08 -36.01
C TYR A 653 -27.25 2.62 -34.53
N SER A 654 -28.22 1.82 -34.11
CA SER A 654 -28.34 1.36 -32.73
C SER A 654 -27.38 0.22 -32.36
N THR A 655 -26.79 -0.41 -33.37
CA THR A 655 -25.85 -1.54 -33.28
C THR A 655 -24.41 -1.18 -33.67
N ARG A 656 -24.09 0.12 -33.80
CA ARG A 656 -22.82 0.63 -34.33
C ARG A 656 -22.00 1.41 -33.29
N GLU A 657 -20.86 0.86 -32.89
CA GLU A 657 -20.02 1.38 -31.79
C GLU A 657 -19.36 2.73 -32.06
N GLU A 658 -19.23 3.14 -33.32
CA GLU A 658 -18.70 4.46 -33.68
C GLU A 658 -19.71 5.60 -33.47
N VAL A 659 -20.99 5.29 -33.25
CA VAL A 659 -22.08 6.28 -33.16
C VAL A 659 -22.19 6.86 -31.75
N ILE A 660 -22.01 8.17 -31.66
CA ILE A 660 -22.13 8.93 -30.41
C ILE A 660 -23.56 9.47 -30.24
N ALA A 661 -24.15 10.05 -31.30
CA ALA A 661 -25.51 10.59 -31.28
C ALA A 661 -26.12 10.78 -32.67
N ILE A 662 -27.45 10.87 -32.71
CA ILE A 662 -28.20 11.43 -33.85
C ILE A 662 -28.65 12.85 -33.48
N ILE A 663 -28.37 13.81 -34.36
CA ILE A 663 -28.65 15.25 -34.20
C ILE A 663 -29.71 15.64 -35.24
N ASP A 664 -30.68 16.46 -34.82
CA ASP A 664 -31.69 17.04 -35.70
C ASP A 664 -31.40 18.53 -35.97
N ASN A 665 -31.41 18.93 -37.25
CA ASN A 665 -31.19 20.28 -37.76
C ASN A 665 -32.47 20.84 -38.46
N GLY A 666 -33.64 20.22 -38.24
CA GLY A 666 -34.93 20.62 -38.82
C GLY A 666 -35.10 20.24 -40.30
N ASP A 667 -34.15 20.62 -41.15
CA ASP A 667 -34.15 20.28 -42.59
C ASP A 667 -33.51 18.92 -42.87
N ARG A 668 -32.61 18.44 -42.01
CA ARG A 668 -31.85 17.17 -42.14
C ARG A 668 -31.45 16.61 -40.78
N LYS A 669 -31.29 15.29 -40.70
CA LYS A 669 -30.61 14.60 -39.60
C LYS A 669 -29.12 14.41 -39.90
N VAL A 670 -28.30 14.48 -38.86
CA VAL A 670 -26.84 14.33 -38.88
C VAL A 670 -26.44 13.29 -37.84
N VAL A 671 -25.48 12.42 -38.15
CA VAL A 671 -24.90 11.47 -37.20
C VAL A 671 -23.57 12.01 -36.70
N LEU A 672 -23.42 12.04 -35.37
CA LEU A 672 -22.17 12.31 -34.70
C LEU A 672 -21.44 10.98 -34.46
N ILE A 673 -20.25 10.84 -35.01
CA ILE A 673 -19.41 9.65 -34.84
C ILE A 673 -18.02 10.02 -34.28
N ASP A 674 -17.35 9.03 -33.73
CA ASP A 674 -15.92 9.10 -33.42
C ASP A 674 -15.09 9.22 -34.73
N ALA A 675 -14.32 10.30 -34.85
CA ALA A 675 -13.61 10.61 -36.10
C ALA A 675 -12.48 9.63 -36.45
N LEU A 676 -12.01 8.80 -35.52
CA LEU A 676 -10.94 7.84 -35.84
C LEU A 676 -11.48 6.68 -36.69
N TYR A 677 -12.81 6.50 -36.77
CA TYR A 677 -13.47 5.65 -37.76
C TYR A 677 -13.62 6.35 -39.13
N ASP A 678 -13.44 7.67 -39.23
CA ASP A 678 -13.53 8.43 -40.48
C ASP A 678 -12.22 8.42 -41.30
N GLU A 679 -12.29 8.07 -42.58
CA GLU A 679 -11.12 8.02 -43.47
C GLU A 679 -10.45 9.39 -43.68
N ASP A 680 -11.24 10.46 -43.88
CA ASP A 680 -10.70 11.78 -44.24
C ASP A 680 -10.07 12.49 -43.02
N TYR A 681 -10.54 12.16 -41.80
CA TYR A 681 -9.84 12.51 -40.57
C TYR A 681 -8.48 11.79 -40.45
N ARG A 682 -8.44 10.47 -40.68
CA ARG A 682 -7.19 9.69 -40.61
C ARG A 682 -6.15 10.15 -41.65
N ARG A 683 -6.57 10.49 -42.87
CA ARG A 683 -5.73 11.15 -43.90
C ARG A 683 -5.14 12.48 -43.40
N GLY A 684 -5.97 13.29 -42.73
CA GLY A 684 -5.59 14.59 -42.18
C GLY A 684 -4.60 14.54 -41.02
N LEU A 685 -4.73 13.51 -40.17
CA LEU A 685 -3.81 13.25 -39.05
C LEU A 685 -2.39 12.98 -39.54
N ILE A 686 -2.24 12.18 -40.62
CA ILE A 686 -0.93 11.86 -41.23
C ILE A 686 -0.24 13.12 -41.77
N SER A 687 -0.97 14.00 -42.47
CA SER A 687 -0.38 15.20 -43.09
C SER A 687 -0.08 16.33 -42.10
N GLY A 688 -0.05 16.04 -40.79
CA GLY A 688 0.24 17.00 -39.73
C GLY A 688 -0.86 18.06 -39.57
N LEU A 689 -2.11 17.73 -39.90
CA LEU A 689 -3.27 18.64 -39.90
C LEU A 689 -3.08 19.88 -40.81
N LYS A 690 -2.22 19.82 -41.83
CA LYS A 690 -1.95 20.98 -42.72
C LYS A 690 -3.19 21.49 -43.47
N GLU A 691 -4.06 20.58 -43.88
CA GLU A 691 -5.33 20.87 -44.56
C GLU A 691 -6.41 21.30 -43.55
N TYR A 692 -6.24 20.85 -42.30
CA TYR A 692 -7.05 21.15 -41.13
C TYR A 692 -6.40 22.30 -40.35
N GLY A 693 -6.16 23.39 -41.08
CA GLY A 693 -5.21 24.46 -40.78
C GLY A 693 -4.99 24.76 -39.29
N THR A 694 -3.85 24.27 -38.78
CA THR A 694 -3.25 24.50 -37.44
C THR A 694 -4.26 24.87 -36.35
N MET A 695 -4.95 23.87 -35.80
CA MET A 695 -5.84 24.06 -34.64
C MET A 695 -5.10 24.73 -33.46
N LYS A 696 -5.74 25.74 -32.86
CA LYS A 696 -5.17 26.50 -31.74
C LYS A 696 -4.78 25.57 -30.59
N ASP A 697 -3.57 25.76 -30.08
CA ASP A 697 -2.92 25.03 -28.96
C ASP A 697 -2.44 23.60 -29.27
N PHE A 698 -2.64 23.11 -30.48
CA PHE A 698 -2.02 21.86 -30.94
C PHE A 698 -0.58 22.12 -31.42
N ARG A 699 0.32 21.20 -31.11
CA ARG A 699 1.72 21.23 -31.55
C ARG A 699 2.07 19.91 -32.22
N PHE A 700 2.24 19.95 -33.53
CA PHE A 700 2.79 18.84 -34.29
C PHE A 700 4.31 19.06 -34.44
N LEU A 701 5.09 18.22 -33.77
CA LEU A 701 6.56 18.24 -33.81
C LEU A 701 7.00 17.08 -34.68
N ALA A 702 7.62 17.34 -35.83
CA ALA A 702 7.98 16.29 -36.79
C ALA A 702 9.33 16.56 -37.46
N GLN A 703 10.04 15.49 -37.81
CA GLN A 703 11.25 15.55 -38.63
C GLN A 703 10.89 16.05 -40.05
N GLU A 704 11.82 16.74 -40.72
CA GLU A 704 11.58 17.35 -42.04
C GLU A 704 11.08 16.34 -43.09
N SER A 705 11.55 15.09 -43.03
CA SER A 705 11.12 13.98 -43.89
C SER A 705 9.62 13.68 -43.75
N MET A 706 9.11 13.63 -42.52
CA MET A 706 7.69 13.44 -42.24
C MET A 706 6.89 14.71 -42.55
N ALA A 707 7.44 15.89 -42.23
CA ALA A 707 6.83 17.16 -42.57
C ALA A 707 6.75 17.39 -44.10
N ALA A 708 7.53 16.70 -44.93
CA ALA A 708 7.48 16.78 -46.39
C ALA A 708 6.60 15.71 -47.06
N ALA A 709 5.99 14.80 -46.28
CA ALA A 709 5.32 13.61 -46.82
C ALA A 709 4.02 13.92 -47.60
N PRO A 710 3.68 13.10 -48.63
CA PRO A 710 2.40 13.18 -49.32
C PRO A 710 1.25 12.63 -48.46
N ARG A 711 0.00 12.95 -48.84
CA ARG A 711 -1.21 12.30 -48.29
C ARG A 711 -1.10 10.78 -48.40
N GLN A 712 -1.49 10.08 -47.35
CA GLN A 712 -1.61 8.62 -47.29
C GLN A 712 -2.89 8.25 -46.56
N ASP A 713 -3.42 7.06 -46.85
CA ASP A 713 -4.47 6.45 -46.03
C ASP A 713 -3.86 5.89 -44.74
N ALA A 714 -4.64 5.93 -43.65
CA ALA A 714 -4.36 5.17 -42.43
C ALA A 714 -5.48 4.15 -42.21
N ASN A 715 -5.11 2.91 -41.94
CA ASN A 715 -6.02 1.85 -41.52
C ASN A 715 -5.94 1.68 -39.99
N LEU A 716 -7.07 1.40 -39.34
CA LEU A 716 -7.09 0.96 -37.94
C LEU A 716 -6.62 -0.50 -37.87
N VAL A 717 -5.54 -0.75 -37.12
CA VAL A 717 -4.93 -2.09 -36.98
C VAL A 717 -5.22 -2.70 -35.62
N HIS A 718 -5.27 -1.89 -34.57
CA HIS A 718 -5.62 -2.33 -33.21
C HIS A 718 -6.35 -1.20 -32.46
N SER A 719 -7.32 -1.58 -31.63
CA SER A 719 -8.03 -0.69 -30.71
C SER A 719 -7.90 -1.23 -29.30
N GLY A 720 -7.12 -0.54 -28.46
CA GLY A 720 -6.92 -0.86 -27.04
C GLY A 720 -7.50 0.21 -26.13
N THR A 721 -7.47 -0.03 -24.82
CA THR A 721 -7.98 0.91 -23.79
C THR A 721 -7.15 2.19 -23.70
N GLU A 722 -5.83 2.07 -23.84
CA GLU A 722 -4.86 3.18 -23.72
C GLU A 722 -4.65 3.93 -25.03
N TYR A 723 -4.53 3.22 -26.16
CA TYR A 723 -4.33 3.82 -27.49
C TYR A 723 -4.95 2.98 -28.61
N MET A 724 -5.15 3.61 -29.76
CA MET A 724 -5.44 2.93 -31.02
C MET A 724 -4.26 3.01 -31.97
N MET A 725 -3.94 1.90 -32.63
CA MET A 725 -2.86 1.79 -33.61
C MET A 725 -3.42 2.04 -35.00
N LEU A 726 -3.04 3.17 -35.61
CA LEU A 726 -3.25 3.40 -37.04
C LEU A 726 -1.96 3.08 -37.80
N GLN A 727 -2.07 2.55 -39.02
CA GLN A 727 -0.94 2.28 -39.89
C GLN A 727 -1.17 2.87 -41.28
N SER A 728 -0.21 3.62 -41.80
CA SER A 728 -0.17 4.12 -43.17
C SER A 728 0.84 3.35 -44.03
N ARG A 729 1.12 3.83 -45.24
CA ARG A 729 2.16 3.25 -46.09
C ARG A 729 3.56 3.36 -45.44
N ASP A 730 3.87 4.53 -44.88
CA ASP A 730 5.21 4.87 -44.39
C ASP A 730 5.29 5.04 -42.84
N TYR A 731 4.16 5.03 -42.12
CA TYR A 731 4.09 5.31 -40.67
C TYR A 731 3.28 4.28 -39.86
N ASN A 732 3.72 4.04 -38.63
CA ASN A 732 2.87 3.55 -37.54
C ASN A 732 2.50 4.72 -36.63
N ILE A 733 1.25 4.79 -36.14
CA ILE A 733 0.73 5.94 -35.41
C ILE A 733 -0.03 5.46 -34.17
N LYS A 734 0.57 5.61 -32.98
CA LYS A 734 -0.13 5.41 -31.72
C LYS A 734 -0.95 6.67 -31.42
N TYR A 735 -2.28 6.59 -31.51
CA TYR A 735 -3.18 7.66 -31.10
C TYR A 735 -3.75 7.32 -29.72
N TYR A 736 -3.31 8.04 -28.69
CA TYR A 736 -3.65 7.73 -27.30
C TYR A 736 -5.11 8.10 -27.02
N ARG A 737 -5.89 7.17 -26.44
CA ARG A 737 -7.24 7.46 -25.95
C ARG A 737 -7.17 8.14 -24.60
N ARG A 738 -6.32 7.63 -23.71
CA ARG A 738 -6.02 8.14 -22.37
C ARG A 738 -4.73 8.96 -22.43
N VAL A 739 -4.73 10.18 -21.91
CA VAL A 739 -3.57 11.09 -21.95
C VAL A 739 -3.24 11.64 -20.56
N ASP A 740 -1.95 11.89 -20.31
CA ASP A 740 -1.46 12.51 -19.07
C ASP A 740 -1.25 14.02 -19.31
N GLY A 741 -0.98 14.80 -18.24
CA GLY A 741 -0.51 16.18 -18.37
C GLY A 741 0.97 16.30 -18.76
N ASN A 742 1.71 15.20 -18.63
CA ASN A 742 3.11 15.01 -19.00
C ASN A 742 3.23 14.11 -20.26
N ASP A 743 4.45 13.88 -20.71
CA ASP A 743 4.72 12.90 -21.76
C ASP A 743 4.52 11.46 -21.24
N VAL A 744 4.19 10.53 -22.15
CA VAL A 744 3.92 9.12 -21.79
C VAL A 744 5.23 8.31 -21.65
N PRO A 745 5.30 7.30 -20.75
CA PRO A 745 6.54 6.53 -20.53
C PRO A 745 7.12 5.85 -21.79
N ASP A 746 6.26 5.41 -22.72
CA ASP A 746 6.69 4.88 -24.03
C ASP A 746 7.48 5.93 -24.84
N LEU A 747 7.06 7.20 -24.80
CA LEU A 747 7.76 8.30 -25.45
C LEU A 747 9.07 8.64 -24.75
N GLU A 748 9.09 8.69 -23.41
CA GLU A 748 10.30 8.93 -22.62
C GLU A 748 11.39 7.90 -22.94
N VAL A 749 11.04 6.62 -22.95
CA VAL A 749 11.97 5.52 -23.22
C VAL A 749 12.36 5.49 -24.70
N LYS A 750 11.43 5.63 -25.66
CA LYS A 750 11.76 5.69 -27.09
C LYS A 750 12.67 6.87 -27.42
N GLN A 751 12.41 8.07 -26.88
CA GLN A 751 13.29 9.22 -27.07
C GLN A 751 14.68 8.98 -26.47
N MET A 752 14.79 8.36 -25.28
CA MET A 752 16.08 8.00 -24.69
C MET A 752 16.86 7.03 -25.59
N LEU A 753 16.22 5.94 -26.03
CA LEU A 753 16.83 4.93 -26.88
C LEU A 753 17.22 5.49 -28.26
N ASN A 754 16.36 6.32 -28.86
CA ASN A 754 16.67 7.04 -30.11
C ASN A 754 17.85 8.03 -29.91
N ARG A 755 17.89 8.79 -28.80
CA ARG A 755 19.03 9.67 -28.45
C ARG A 755 20.34 8.91 -28.28
N ARG A 756 20.28 7.67 -27.79
CA ARG A 756 21.44 6.75 -27.66
C ARG A 756 21.74 5.94 -28.92
N GLY A 757 20.98 6.10 -30.01
CA GLY A 757 21.20 5.40 -31.28
C GLY A 757 20.83 3.91 -31.26
N TYR A 758 20.00 3.46 -30.33
CA TYR A 758 19.59 2.05 -30.19
C TYR A 758 18.64 1.65 -31.32
N SER A 759 19.16 0.89 -32.30
CA SER A 759 18.51 0.53 -33.57
C SER A 759 17.43 -0.56 -33.49
N SER A 760 17.09 -1.00 -32.28
CA SER A 760 16.06 -2.01 -32.00
C SER A 760 14.83 -1.44 -31.27
N ALA A 761 14.71 -0.12 -31.18
CA ALA A 761 13.47 0.58 -30.81
C ALA A 761 12.94 1.38 -32.01
N PRO A 762 11.60 1.50 -32.18
CA PRO A 762 10.99 2.38 -33.17
C PRO A 762 11.55 3.80 -33.11
N LYS A 763 11.79 4.38 -34.28
CA LYS A 763 12.29 5.75 -34.44
C LYS A 763 11.09 6.70 -34.49
N VAL A 764 11.02 7.60 -33.51
CA VAL A 764 9.97 8.62 -33.44
C VAL A 764 10.23 9.68 -34.51
N LEU A 765 9.40 9.70 -35.56
CA LEU A 765 9.44 10.68 -36.64
C LEU A 765 8.65 11.94 -36.31
N GLY A 766 7.65 11.85 -35.43
CA GLY A 766 6.96 13.01 -34.90
C GLY A 766 6.00 12.69 -33.75
N THR A 767 5.51 13.74 -33.12
CA THR A 767 4.51 13.70 -32.06
C THR A 767 3.47 14.80 -32.24
N LEU A 768 2.23 14.52 -31.81
CA LEU A 768 1.17 15.50 -31.67
C LEU A 768 0.94 15.74 -30.18
N HIS A 769 1.16 16.97 -29.72
CA HIS A 769 0.88 17.39 -28.35
C HIS A 769 -0.25 18.43 -28.31
N PHE A 770 -0.91 18.53 -27.16
CA PHE A 770 -1.84 19.60 -26.82
C PHE A 770 -1.30 20.41 -25.65
N THR A 771 -1.06 21.70 -25.89
CA THR A 771 -0.34 22.59 -24.94
C THR A 771 -1.09 23.92 -24.73
N PRO A 772 -2.31 23.91 -24.14
CA PRO A 772 -3.15 25.10 -23.96
C PRO A 772 -2.63 26.05 -22.87
N THR A 773 -1.77 25.58 -21.97
CA THR A 773 -1.11 26.37 -20.92
C THR A 773 0.33 25.92 -20.72
N GLN A 774 1.12 26.66 -19.94
CA GLN A 774 2.48 26.24 -19.55
C GLN A 774 2.52 25.05 -18.57
N ARG A 775 1.38 24.52 -18.11
CA ARG A 775 1.29 23.44 -17.11
C ARG A 775 0.67 22.13 -17.63
N LEU A 776 0.33 22.06 -18.91
CA LEU A 776 -0.25 20.86 -19.54
C LEU A 776 0.41 20.65 -20.90
N ASN A 777 1.06 19.50 -21.11
CA ASN A 777 1.67 19.10 -22.38
C ASN A 777 1.26 17.66 -22.72
N ALA A 778 -0.03 17.44 -22.94
CA ALA A 778 -0.55 16.11 -23.20
C ALA A 778 -0.03 15.56 -24.54
N THR A 779 0.64 14.41 -24.53
CA THR A 779 0.97 13.65 -25.75
C THR A 779 -0.32 13.01 -26.27
N LEU A 780 -0.78 13.45 -27.45
CA LEU A 780 -1.99 12.93 -28.11
C LEU A 780 -1.67 11.77 -29.06
N ALA A 781 -0.56 11.86 -29.79
CA ALA A 781 -0.13 10.79 -30.70
C ALA A 781 1.39 10.76 -30.91
N ILE A 782 1.92 9.56 -31.14
CA ILE A 782 3.31 9.31 -31.55
C ILE A 782 3.29 8.72 -32.96
N PHE A 783 4.14 9.22 -33.84
CA PHE A 783 4.30 8.80 -35.22
C PHE A 783 5.70 8.22 -35.41
N GLU A 784 5.75 6.98 -35.87
CA GLU A 784 6.96 6.14 -35.89
C GLU A 784 7.26 5.70 -37.32
N GLU A 785 8.55 5.57 -37.65
CA GLU A 785 8.98 5.03 -38.94
C GLU A 785 8.49 3.59 -39.10
N ARG A 786 7.76 3.29 -40.20
CA ARG A 786 7.24 1.95 -40.45
C ARG A 786 8.36 1.03 -40.97
N GLU A 787 9.07 0.41 -40.05
CA GLU A 787 9.99 -0.68 -40.37
C GLU A 787 9.22 -1.88 -40.99
N PRO A 788 9.71 -2.48 -42.09
CA PRO A 788 9.19 -3.76 -42.58
C PRO A 788 9.46 -4.85 -41.53
N ASN A 789 8.51 -5.78 -41.37
CA ASN A 789 8.63 -6.89 -40.43
C ASN A 789 8.02 -8.16 -41.04
N GLU A 790 8.56 -9.31 -40.64
CA GLU A 790 8.19 -10.63 -41.15
C GLU A 790 7.14 -11.35 -40.28
N GLY A 791 6.85 -10.80 -39.10
CA GLY A 791 5.90 -11.32 -38.12
C GLY A 791 6.22 -10.86 -36.70
N ASN A 792 5.33 -11.17 -35.74
CA ASN A 792 5.60 -10.99 -34.31
C ASN A 792 6.32 -12.19 -33.69
N ALA A 793 7.05 -11.96 -32.60
CA ALA A 793 7.85 -12.99 -31.95
C ALA A 793 6.98 -14.07 -31.29
N TRP A 794 5.76 -13.73 -30.85
CA TRP A 794 4.78 -14.65 -30.28
C TRP A 794 4.38 -15.73 -31.27
N GLU A 795 3.88 -15.37 -32.45
CA GLU A 795 3.54 -16.31 -33.53
C GLU A 795 4.76 -17.12 -33.98
N TYR A 796 5.95 -16.50 -34.04
CA TYR A 796 7.17 -17.23 -34.37
C TYR A 796 7.49 -18.33 -33.34
N VAL A 797 7.45 -18.01 -32.04
CA VAL A 797 7.68 -19.01 -30.98
C VAL A 797 6.58 -20.07 -30.97
N LEU A 798 5.31 -19.65 -30.99
CA LEU A 798 4.15 -20.54 -30.98
C LEU A 798 4.14 -21.52 -32.15
N ASN A 799 4.42 -21.05 -33.37
CA ASN A 799 4.45 -21.90 -34.57
C ASN A 799 5.72 -22.76 -34.70
N ASN A 800 6.76 -22.53 -33.89
CA ASN A 800 7.87 -23.49 -33.73
C ASN A 800 7.54 -24.51 -32.63
N LEU A 801 6.89 -24.10 -31.54
CA LEU A 801 6.43 -25.01 -30.48
C LEU A 801 5.33 -25.99 -30.95
N ARG A 802 4.41 -25.55 -31.84
CA ARG A 802 3.47 -26.45 -32.52
C ARG A 802 4.20 -27.52 -33.35
N ARG A 803 5.18 -27.13 -34.18
CA ARG A 803 5.98 -28.09 -34.98
C ARG A 803 6.83 -29.02 -34.12
N PHE A 804 7.32 -28.53 -32.97
CA PHE A 804 7.95 -29.37 -31.95
C PHE A 804 6.95 -30.41 -31.40
N SER A 805 5.74 -29.99 -31.01
CA SER A 805 4.66 -30.88 -30.53
C SER A 805 4.26 -31.91 -31.58
N GLU A 806 3.99 -31.52 -32.82
CA GLU A 806 3.72 -32.41 -33.95
C GLU A 806 4.82 -33.46 -34.12
N THR A 807 6.10 -33.05 -34.02
CA THR A 807 7.24 -33.95 -34.15
C THR A 807 7.34 -34.94 -32.99
N ILE A 808 7.11 -34.48 -31.75
CA ILE A 808 7.01 -35.34 -30.57
C ILE A 808 5.85 -36.33 -30.71
N MET A 809 4.66 -35.87 -31.09
CA MET A 809 3.47 -36.71 -31.24
C MET A 809 3.67 -37.78 -32.32
N ASN A 810 4.33 -37.47 -33.43
CA ASN A 810 4.70 -38.47 -34.44
C ASN A 810 5.74 -39.47 -33.92
N ARG A 811 6.74 -39.03 -33.12
CA ARG A 811 7.73 -39.93 -32.49
C ARG A 811 7.06 -40.88 -31.47
N LEU A 812 6.20 -40.36 -30.59
CA LEU A 812 5.46 -41.15 -29.59
C LEU A 812 4.49 -42.19 -30.21
N GLN A 813 4.00 -41.96 -31.43
CA GLN A 813 3.18 -42.94 -32.15
C GLN A 813 4.00 -43.99 -32.92
N SER A 814 5.24 -43.67 -33.31
CA SER A 814 6.05 -44.51 -34.21
C SER A 814 7.09 -45.39 -33.51
N ASP A 815 7.68 -44.95 -32.40
CA ASP A 815 8.72 -45.70 -31.68
C ASP A 815 8.32 -46.07 -30.24
N LYS A 816 8.44 -47.35 -29.92
CA LYS A 816 8.18 -47.92 -28.58
C LYS A 816 9.38 -47.90 -27.63
N HIS A 817 10.54 -47.44 -28.10
CA HIS A 817 11.75 -47.22 -27.31
C HIS A 817 12.25 -45.77 -27.43
N ALA A 818 11.36 -44.83 -27.75
CA ALA A 818 11.69 -43.40 -27.77
C ALA A 818 12.29 -42.97 -26.42
N GLN A 819 13.37 -42.17 -26.47
CA GLN A 819 14.04 -41.63 -25.29
C GLN A 819 13.05 -40.79 -24.46
N GLU A 820 13.10 -40.93 -23.14
CA GLU A 820 12.22 -40.16 -22.23
C GLU A 820 12.72 -38.72 -22.06
N ALA A 821 11.78 -37.78 -21.93
CA ALA A 821 12.08 -36.38 -21.66
C ALA A 821 12.49 -36.20 -20.19
N GLN A 822 13.59 -35.49 -19.93
CA GLN A 822 14.07 -35.23 -18.58
C GLN A 822 14.10 -33.73 -18.27
N PRO A 823 12.94 -33.08 -18.05
CA PRO A 823 12.86 -31.64 -17.81
C PRO A 823 13.62 -31.20 -16.54
N ASN A 824 13.87 -32.11 -15.60
CA ASN A 824 14.56 -31.78 -14.35
C ASN A 824 16.10 -31.88 -14.43
N GLU A 825 16.68 -32.34 -15.55
CA GLU A 825 18.15 -32.36 -15.76
C GLU A 825 18.74 -30.97 -16.03
N VAL A 826 17.91 -29.98 -16.38
CA VAL A 826 18.34 -28.61 -16.73
C VAL A 826 17.53 -27.57 -15.96
N GLN A 827 18.22 -26.57 -15.43
CA GLN A 827 17.65 -25.36 -14.84
C GLN A 827 17.75 -24.16 -15.78
N VAL A 828 16.88 -23.17 -15.60
CA VAL A 828 16.87 -21.94 -16.43
C VAL A 828 18.09 -21.04 -16.21
N THR A 829 18.88 -21.29 -15.16
CA THR A 829 20.15 -20.62 -14.84
C THR A 829 21.38 -21.26 -15.48
N ASP A 830 21.27 -22.50 -16.01
CA ASP A 830 22.42 -23.24 -16.53
C ASP A 830 23.04 -22.57 -17.77
N THR A 831 24.38 -22.56 -17.83
CA THR A 831 25.13 -21.94 -18.94
C THR A 831 25.20 -22.88 -20.14
N ILE A 832 24.10 -23.00 -20.88
CA ILE A 832 23.93 -23.88 -22.04
C ILE A 832 23.90 -23.06 -23.33
N VAL A 833 24.49 -23.58 -24.41
CA VAL A 833 24.18 -23.16 -25.79
C VAL A 833 23.83 -24.37 -26.65
N TYR A 834 23.18 -24.15 -27.80
CA TYR A 834 22.66 -25.17 -28.73
C TYR A 834 23.54 -26.43 -28.89
N LYS A 835 24.85 -26.26 -29.10
CA LYS A 835 25.81 -27.38 -29.28
C LYS A 835 26.00 -28.29 -28.06
N ASP A 836 25.57 -27.83 -26.88
CA ASP A 836 25.65 -28.53 -25.60
C ASP A 836 24.30 -29.18 -25.22
N MET A 837 23.24 -28.97 -26.02
CA MET A 837 21.97 -29.65 -25.89
C MET A 837 22.07 -31.09 -26.45
N PRO A 838 21.29 -32.07 -25.95
CA PRO A 838 21.25 -33.42 -26.51
C PRO A 838 20.91 -33.42 -28.00
N GLU A 839 21.50 -34.33 -28.79
CA GLU A 839 21.24 -34.44 -30.24
C GLU A 839 19.74 -34.53 -30.55
N VAL A 840 18.98 -35.29 -29.74
CA VAL A 840 17.52 -35.42 -29.87
C VAL A 840 16.78 -34.09 -29.66
N ILE A 841 17.28 -33.18 -28.81
CA ILE A 841 16.73 -31.83 -28.61
C ILE A 841 17.11 -30.90 -29.76
N GLN A 842 18.37 -30.97 -30.21
CA GLN A 842 18.88 -30.22 -31.37
C GLN A 842 18.05 -30.55 -32.64
N ASP A 843 17.77 -31.83 -32.89
CA ASP A 843 16.98 -32.34 -34.01
C ASP A 843 15.55 -31.77 -34.06
N ILE A 844 14.86 -31.65 -32.91
CA ILE A 844 13.43 -31.27 -32.87
C ILE A 844 13.26 -29.76 -32.83
N LEU A 845 14.04 -29.04 -32.01
CA LEU A 845 13.97 -27.57 -31.96
C LEU A 845 14.56 -26.94 -33.23
N GLY A 846 15.60 -27.56 -33.79
CA GLY A 846 16.33 -27.06 -34.94
C GLY A 846 17.26 -25.89 -34.60
N PRO A 847 18.38 -25.71 -35.33
CA PRO A 847 19.36 -24.68 -35.02
C PRO A 847 18.78 -23.27 -35.17
N SER A 848 17.94 -23.04 -36.19
CA SER A 848 17.36 -21.72 -36.49
C SER A 848 16.51 -21.16 -35.35
N PHE A 849 15.74 -22.00 -34.66
CA PHE A 849 14.86 -21.56 -33.57
C PHE A 849 15.68 -21.17 -32.33
N VAL A 850 16.62 -22.04 -31.92
CA VAL A 850 17.45 -21.81 -30.73
C VAL A 850 18.40 -20.62 -30.94
N ILE A 851 18.99 -20.46 -32.12
CA ILE A 851 19.79 -19.27 -32.47
C ILE A 851 18.94 -17.99 -32.35
N LYS A 852 17.66 -18.04 -32.73
CA LYS A 852 16.75 -16.87 -32.64
C LYS A 852 16.40 -16.51 -31.19
N LEU A 853 16.27 -17.49 -30.28
CA LEU A 853 16.17 -17.20 -28.84
C LEU A 853 17.47 -16.62 -28.25
N ALA A 854 18.64 -17.06 -28.76
CA ALA A 854 19.92 -16.47 -28.39
C ALA A 854 20.05 -15.00 -28.87
N GLU A 855 19.49 -14.66 -30.04
CA GLU A 855 19.39 -13.27 -30.51
C GLU A 855 18.49 -12.41 -29.62
N LEU A 856 17.36 -12.98 -29.15
CA LEU A 856 16.47 -12.31 -28.22
C LEU A 856 17.16 -12.00 -26.87
N GLY A 857 17.99 -12.91 -26.37
CA GLY A 857 18.81 -12.68 -25.18
C GLY A 857 19.80 -11.53 -25.37
N ARG A 858 20.45 -11.46 -26.54
CA ARG A 858 21.36 -10.35 -26.91
C ARG A 858 20.62 -9.01 -27.07
N ALA A 859 19.42 -9.00 -27.66
CA ALA A 859 18.61 -7.79 -27.80
C ALA A 859 18.19 -7.24 -26.44
N THR A 860 17.74 -8.10 -25.53
CA THR A 860 17.37 -7.74 -24.15
C THR A 860 18.56 -7.19 -23.36
N ALA A 861 19.74 -7.82 -23.49
CA ALA A 861 20.97 -7.35 -22.89
C ALA A 861 21.38 -5.96 -23.41
N ALA A 862 21.26 -5.72 -24.72
CA ALA A 862 21.56 -4.42 -25.31
C ALA A 862 20.59 -3.34 -24.81
N TYR A 863 19.28 -3.63 -24.71
CA TYR A 863 18.28 -2.73 -24.13
C TYR A 863 18.62 -2.33 -22.69
N HIS A 864 18.84 -3.30 -21.80
CA HIS A 864 19.19 -3.02 -20.40
C HIS A 864 20.53 -2.28 -20.26
N THR A 865 21.54 -2.63 -21.06
CA THR A 865 22.86 -1.98 -21.02
C THR A 865 22.77 -0.51 -21.45
N VAL A 866 21.98 -0.20 -22.49
CA VAL A 866 21.76 1.19 -22.92
C VAL A 866 21.07 2.02 -21.84
N LEU A 867 20.10 1.47 -21.11
CA LEU A 867 19.42 2.19 -20.02
C LEU A 867 20.26 2.29 -18.74
N ALA A 868 21.13 1.31 -18.45
CA ALA A 868 22.04 1.34 -17.31
C ALA A 868 23.10 2.45 -17.40
N ASP A 869 23.51 2.83 -18.60
CA ASP A 869 24.48 3.92 -18.84
C ASP A 869 23.85 5.34 -18.77
N VAL A 870 22.57 5.46 -18.42
CA VAL A 870 21.84 6.75 -18.41
C VAL A 870 21.88 7.40 -17.04
N ASN A 871 22.85 8.30 -16.86
CA ASN A 871 22.94 9.21 -15.72
C ASN A 871 22.04 10.46 -15.90
N GLU A 872 20.75 10.24 -16.21
CA GLU A 872 19.70 11.28 -16.25
C GLU A 872 18.60 10.97 -15.20
N SER A 873 17.93 12.02 -14.71
CA SER A 873 16.89 11.88 -13.69
C SER A 873 15.79 10.88 -14.10
N GLY A 874 15.45 9.96 -13.20
CA GLY A 874 14.50 8.87 -13.47
C GLY A 874 15.10 7.61 -14.11
N PHE A 875 16.33 7.68 -14.63
CA PHE A 875 17.02 6.55 -15.28
C PHE A 875 18.24 6.04 -14.51
N THR A 876 18.96 6.91 -13.78
CA THR A 876 20.18 6.57 -13.02
C THR A 876 20.02 5.27 -12.20
N PRO A 877 20.92 4.28 -12.34
CA PRO A 877 20.87 3.03 -11.57
C PRO A 877 20.94 3.22 -10.06
N GLU A 878 20.43 2.22 -9.32
CA GLU A 878 20.50 2.13 -7.85
C GLU A 878 20.89 0.72 -7.42
N PRO A 879 21.67 0.53 -6.34
CA PRO A 879 21.87 -0.81 -5.78
C PRO A 879 20.56 -1.38 -5.22
N LEU A 880 20.45 -2.70 -5.22
CA LEU A 880 19.38 -3.42 -4.52
C LEU A 880 19.58 -3.29 -3.00
N SER A 881 18.52 -2.96 -2.26
CA SER A 881 18.53 -2.94 -0.79
C SER A 881 17.73 -4.12 -0.23
N LEU A 882 18.15 -4.62 0.94
CA LEU A 882 17.39 -5.64 1.68
C LEU A 882 15.96 -5.17 1.98
N HIS A 883 15.79 -3.86 2.15
CA HIS A 883 14.46 -3.28 2.23
C HIS A 883 13.67 -3.47 0.93
N TYR A 884 14.18 -3.06 -0.24
CA TYR A 884 13.46 -3.24 -1.51
C TYR A 884 13.09 -4.71 -1.75
N GLN A 885 13.94 -5.65 -1.34
CA GLN A 885 13.64 -7.08 -1.33
C GLN A 885 12.44 -7.44 -0.44
N ARG A 886 12.30 -6.83 0.75
CA ARG A 886 11.09 -6.92 1.61
C ARG A 886 9.85 -6.26 0.97
N SER A 887 9.99 -5.11 0.32
CA SER A 887 8.89 -4.44 -0.42
C SER A 887 8.34 -5.32 -1.54
N VAL A 888 9.22 -5.94 -2.35
CA VAL A 888 8.82 -6.91 -3.38
C VAL A 888 8.10 -8.12 -2.75
N TYR A 889 8.57 -8.66 -1.63
CA TYR A 889 7.86 -9.74 -0.94
C TYR A 889 6.47 -9.33 -0.43
N ALA A 890 6.34 -8.15 0.19
CA ALA A 890 5.06 -7.66 0.71
C ALA A 890 4.03 -7.45 -0.42
N GLY A 891 4.43 -6.78 -1.51
CA GLY A 891 3.59 -6.64 -2.70
C GLY A 891 3.16 -7.99 -3.28
N LEU A 892 4.06 -8.98 -3.30
CA LEU A 892 3.74 -10.32 -3.78
C LEU A 892 2.84 -11.13 -2.82
N LYS A 893 2.85 -10.86 -1.51
CA LYS A 893 1.85 -11.40 -0.56
C LYS A 893 0.45 -10.92 -0.95
N GLY A 894 0.31 -9.64 -1.32
CA GLY A 894 -0.92 -9.06 -1.87
C GLY A 894 -1.30 -9.60 -3.26
N ASP A 895 -0.34 -9.78 -4.18
CA ASP A 895 -0.59 -10.38 -5.50
C ASP A 895 -1.09 -11.84 -5.39
N VAL A 896 -0.54 -12.65 -4.48
CA VAL A 896 -1.00 -14.02 -4.22
C VAL A 896 -2.43 -14.00 -3.69
N ARG A 897 -2.69 -13.24 -2.62
CA ARG A 897 -4.01 -13.17 -1.98
C ARG A 897 -5.09 -12.65 -2.93
N SER A 898 -4.84 -11.56 -3.66
CA SER A 898 -5.80 -11.01 -4.63
C SER A 898 -6.14 -11.97 -5.77
N THR A 899 -5.21 -12.88 -6.12
CA THR A 899 -5.43 -13.95 -7.10
C THR A 899 -6.28 -15.08 -6.51
N ILE A 900 -6.06 -15.47 -5.25
CA ILE A 900 -6.88 -16.45 -4.52
C ILE A 900 -8.32 -15.91 -4.29
N ASP A 901 -8.46 -14.64 -3.89
CA ASP A 901 -9.74 -13.91 -3.80
C ASP A 901 -10.50 -13.88 -5.14
N LEU A 902 -9.79 -13.85 -6.27
CA LEU A 902 -10.40 -13.94 -7.61
C LEU A 902 -10.87 -15.36 -7.91
N ILE A 903 -10.02 -16.37 -7.70
CA ILE A 903 -10.38 -17.78 -7.89
C ILE A 903 -11.61 -18.15 -7.05
N HIS A 904 -11.67 -17.75 -5.78
CA HIS A 904 -12.82 -18.06 -4.91
C HIS A 904 -14.13 -17.46 -5.42
N ARG A 905 -14.12 -16.22 -5.95
CA ARG A 905 -15.32 -15.57 -6.50
C ARG A 905 -15.89 -16.30 -7.72
N ILE A 906 -15.01 -16.83 -8.59
CA ILE A 906 -15.39 -17.49 -9.85
C ILE A 906 -15.33 -19.03 -9.79
N ASN A 907 -15.14 -19.64 -8.62
CA ASN A 907 -15.06 -21.10 -8.47
C ASN A 907 -16.35 -21.85 -8.87
N GLY A 908 -17.48 -21.12 -9.00
CA GLY A 908 -18.71 -21.64 -9.59
C GLY A 908 -18.68 -21.77 -11.12
N GLU A 909 -17.76 -21.06 -11.79
CA GLU A 909 -17.63 -20.96 -13.25
C GLU A 909 -16.45 -21.80 -13.79
N LEU A 910 -15.58 -22.31 -12.91
CA LEU A 910 -14.46 -23.17 -13.29
C LEU A 910 -14.90 -24.64 -13.39
N GLU A 911 -14.70 -25.24 -14.57
CA GLU A 911 -14.99 -26.65 -14.85
C GLU A 911 -13.72 -27.49 -15.07
N GLY A 912 -13.84 -28.80 -14.84
CA GLY A 912 -12.83 -29.80 -15.20
C GLY A 912 -11.45 -29.59 -14.56
N GLU A 913 -10.39 -29.88 -15.34
CA GLU A 913 -8.99 -29.83 -14.88
C GLU A 913 -8.60 -28.44 -14.36
N THR A 914 -9.12 -27.35 -14.95
CA THR A 914 -8.87 -25.97 -14.49
C THR A 914 -9.24 -25.77 -13.03
N ARG A 915 -10.33 -26.39 -12.57
CA ARG A 915 -10.75 -26.33 -11.17
C ARG A 915 -9.85 -27.17 -10.26
N GLU A 916 -9.51 -28.40 -10.67
CA GLU A 916 -8.57 -29.25 -9.91
C GLU A 916 -7.19 -28.60 -9.74
N LEU A 917 -6.75 -27.82 -10.74
CA LEU A 917 -5.52 -27.03 -10.69
C LEU A 917 -5.66 -25.79 -9.80
N ALA A 918 -6.81 -25.13 -9.80
CA ALA A 918 -7.10 -24.00 -8.91
C ALA A 918 -7.13 -24.42 -7.43
N ASP A 919 -7.81 -25.52 -7.11
CA ASP A 919 -7.84 -26.10 -5.76
C ASP A 919 -6.42 -26.53 -5.30
N GLN A 920 -5.60 -27.09 -6.20
CA GLN A 920 -4.19 -27.41 -5.92
C GLN A 920 -3.30 -26.18 -5.69
N PHE A 921 -3.59 -25.07 -6.38
CA PHE A 921 -2.87 -23.80 -6.21
C PHE A 921 -3.17 -23.19 -4.84
N ILE A 922 -4.46 -23.10 -4.47
CA ILE A 922 -4.92 -22.64 -3.15
C ILE A 922 -4.30 -23.51 -2.04
N ALA A 923 -4.42 -24.84 -2.14
CA ALA A 923 -3.79 -25.77 -1.18
C ALA A 923 -2.24 -25.71 -1.17
N GLY A 924 -1.63 -24.98 -2.09
CA GLY A 924 -0.19 -24.74 -2.16
C GLY A 924 0.28 -23.39 -1.62
N GLU A 925 -0.60 -22.48 -1.21
CA GLU A 925 -0.29 -21.10 -0.78
C GLU A 925 0.88 -21.01 0.21
N ASN A 926 0.89 -21.84 1.27
CA ASN A 926 1.97 -21.90 2.25
C ASN A 926 3.35 -22.26 1.66
N ARG A 927 3.39 -23.06 0.58
CA ARG A 927 4.64 -23.36 -0.16
C ARG A 927 5.07 -22.16 -1.01
N LEU A 928 4.11 -21.46 -1.62
CA LEU A 928 4.35 -20.27 -2.43
C LEU A 928 4.95 -19.14 -1.59
N HIS A 929 4.35 -18.81 -0.43
CA HIS A 929 4.91 -17.83 0.50
C HIS A 929 6.29 -18.26 1.02
N LYS A 930 6.52 -19.54 1.33
CA LYS A 930 7.84 -20.03 1.73
C LYS A 930 8.89 -19.88 0.62
N LYS A 931 8.52 -20.04 -0.66
CA LYS A 931 9.44 -19.83 -1.79
C LYS A 931 9.69 -18.34 -2.04
N LEU A 932 8.66 -17.50 -1.97
CA LEU A 932 8.77 -16.03 -2.06
C LEU A 932 9.60 -15.43 -0.93
N LYS A 933 9.51 -15.96 0.30
CA LYS A 933 10.29 -15.51 1.48
C LYS A 933 11.81 -15.64 1.29
N ARG A 934 12.28 -16.41 0.29
CA ARG A 934 13.70 -16.46 -0.11
C ARG A 934 14.24 -15.09 -0.52
N ILE A 935 13.45 -14.22 -1.17
CA ILE A 935 13.98 -12.97 -1.75
C ILE A 935 14.55 -12.01 -0.72
N TYR A 936 14.14 -12.08 0.55
CA TYR A 936 14.63 -11.19 1.62
C TYR A 936 15.36 -11.94 2.75
N ALA A 937 15.75 -13.20 2.53
CA ALA A 937 16.47 -14.00 3.52
C ALA A 937 17.88 -13.43 3.84
N HIS A 938 18.50 -12.77 2.86
CA HIS A 938 19.67 -11.90 3.03
C HIS A 938 19.67 -10.84 1.92
N LYS A 939 20.61 -9.89 1.96
CA LYS A 939 20.78 -8.91 0.89
C LYS A 939 21.29 -9.63 -0.39
N ILE A 940 20.71 -9.29 -1.54
CA ILE A 940 21.15 -9.76 -2.86
C ILE A 940 21.92 -8.62 -3.54
N GLU A 941 23.12 -8.89 -4.05
CA GLU A 941 23.97 -7.86 -4.68
C GLU A 941 23.71 -7.74 -6.19
N SER A 942 22.71 -6.93 -6.56
CA SER A 942 22.50 -6.46 -7.94
C SER A 942 22.18 -4.97 -7.97
N ASP A 943 21.95 -4.44 -9.17
CA ASP A 943 21.41 -3.09 -9.40
C ASP A 943 19.96 -3.13 -9.92
N LYS A 944 19.26 -2.01 -9.74
CA LYS A 944 17.95 -1.66 -10.31
C LYS A 944 18.15 -0.60 -11.40
N ILE A 945 17.47 -0.75 -12.53
CA ILE A 945 17.50 0.22 -13.64
C ILE A 945 16.08 0.53 -14.12
N ARG A 946 15.95 1.44 -15.07
CA ARG A 946 14.73 1.60 -15.88
C ARG A 946 14.56 0.33 -16.73
N ILE A 947 13.45 -0.38 -16.56
CA ILE A 947 13.09 -1.60 -17.31
C ILE A 947 11.74 -1.42 -18.03
N HIS A 948 11.36 -2.36 -18.90
CA HIS A 948 10.05 -2.38 -19.55
C HIS A 948 8.94 -2.77 -18.55
N GLY A 949 9.21 -3.70 -17.64
CA GLY A 949 8.33 -4.08 -16.53
C GLY A 949 7.21 -5.05 -16.90
N ASP A 950 6.83 -5.12 -18.18
CA ASP A 950 6.02 -6.22 -18.73
C ASP A 950 6.57 -6.81 -20.04
N PHE A 951 7.83 -7.26 -20.03
CA PHE A 951 8.53 -7.65 -21.27
C PHE A 951 8.19 -9.09 -21.71
N THR A 952 7.40 -9.24 -22.77
CA THR A 952 6.95 -10.55 -23.31
C THR A 952 7.15 -10.62 -24.83
N LEU A 953 6.84 -11.78 -25.42
CA LEU A 953 6.92 -12.00 -26.87
C LEU A 953 5.90 -11.15 -27.67
N GLU A 954 4.83 -10.65 -27.06
CA GLU A 954 3.83 -9.82 -27.74
C GLU A 954 4.33 -8.39 -28.03
N GLN A 955 5.31 -7.88 -27.27
CA GLN A 955 5.90 -6.55 -27.51
C GLN A 955 6.99 -6.53 -28.60
N LEU A 956 7.17 -7.63 -29.35
CA LEU A 956 8.32 -7.86 -30.23
C LEU A 956 7.91 -8.26 -31.65
N VAL A 957 8.55 -7.65 -32.66
CA VAL A 957 8.51 -8.10 -34.06
C VAL A 957 9.90 -8.43 -34.61
N ILE A 958 9.92 -9.28 -35.62
CA ILE A 958 11.12 -9.73 -36.33
C ILE A 958 11.24 -8.93 -37.64
N SER A 959 12.42 -8.36 -37.90
CA SER A 959 12.70 -7.47 -39.03
C SER A 959 14.18 -7.58 -39.37
N ASP A 960 14.52 -7.85 -40.64
CA ASP A 960 15.86 -7.87 -41.23
C ASP A 960 16.99 -8.24 -40.23
N ASP A 961 17.06 -9.52 -39.86
CA ASP A 961 18.01 -10.15 -38.93
C ASP A 961 18.00 -9.66 -37.46
N LYS A 962 17.03 -8.84 -37.01
CA LYS A 962 16.91 -8.36 -35.61
C LYS A 962 15.50 -8.51 -35.03
N PHE A 963 15.41 -8.30 -33.72
CA PHE A 963 14.17 -8.03 -32.99
C PHE A 963 13.98 -6.51 -32.81
N LEU A 964 12.73 -6.04 -32.92
CA LEU A 964 12.32 -4.67 -32.61
C LEU A 964 11.32 -4.67 -31.46
N ILE A 965 11.55 -3.82 -30.45
CA ILE A 965 10.67 -3.65 -29.29
C ILE A 965 9.61 -2.59 -29.61
N GLN A 966 8.38 -3.01 -29.90
CA GLN A 966 7.34 -2.13 -30.46
C GLN A 966 6.80 -1.08 -29.47
N ASN A 967 6.78 -1.43 -28.19
CA ASN A 967 6.30 -0.54 -27.12
C ASN A 967 7.16 -0.66 -25.86
N PHE A 968 7.11 0.39 -25.05
CA PHE A 968 7.65 0.49 -23.70
C PHE A 968 6.57 1.05 -22.76
N ASP A 969 5.30 0.74 -23.04
CA ASP A 969 4.16 1.14 -22.22
C ASP A 969 4.17 0.46 -20.86
N GLY A 970 4.76 -0.74 -20.78
CA GLY A 970 4.86 -1.55 -19.56
C GLY A 970 3.52 -2.07 -19.04
N ASP A 971 3.55 -2.59 -17.81
CA ASP A 971 2.43 -3.24 -17.12
C ASP A 971 1.15 -2.36 -17.10
N PRO A 972 0.07 -2.75 -17.83
CA PRO A 972 -1.09 -1.90 -18.04
C PRO A 972 -1.88 -1.64 -16.75
N ASP A 973 -1.85 -2.55 -15.78
CA ASP A 973 -2.58 -2.44 -14.51
C ASP A 973 -1.94 -1.41 -13.56
N ARG A 974 -0.70 -0.98 -13.83
CA ARG A 974 0.04 -0.02 -13.02
C ARG A 974 -0.08 1.41 -13.57
N SER A 975 -0.06 2.40 -12.68
CA SER A 975 -0.04 3.82 -13.06
C SER A 975 1.28 4.22 -13.76
N TYR A 976 1.27 5.26 -14.60
CA TYR A 976 2.51 5.74 -15.24
C TYR A 976 3.63 6.10 -14.25
N SER A 977 3.29 6.53 -13.03
CA SER A 977 4.28 6.77 -11.96
C SER A 977 4.90 5.47 -11.44
N GLN A 978 4.11 4.42 -11.21
CA GLN A 978 4.63 3.09 -10.85
C GLN A 978 5.43 2.46 -12.00
N ARG A 979 5.01 2.66 -13.26
CA ARG A 979 5.74 2.23 -14.46
C ARG A 979 7.05 3.00 -14.69
N ARG A 980 7.25 4.18 -14.07
CA ARG A 980 8.51 4.94 -14.07
C ARG A 980 9.55 4.44 -13.06
N LEU A 981 9.17 3.59 -12.10
CA LEU A 981 10.09 3.07 -11.09
C LEU A 981 11.25 2.25 -11.70
N ARG A 982 12.38 2.23 -10.99
CA ARG A 982 13.56 1.42 -11.33
C ARG A 982 13.49 0.09 -10.59
N ARG A 983 13.67 -1.03 -11.29
CA ARG A 983 13.51 -2.41 -10.80
C ARG A 983 14.68 -3.28 -11.28
N SER A 984 14.79 -4.50 -10.74
CA SER A 984 15.81 -5.46 -11.17
C SER A 984 15.60 -5.91 -12.63
N PRO A 985 16.65 -5.92 -13.47
CA PRO A 985 16.66 -6.52 -14.82
C PRO A 985 16.16 -7.97 -14.88
N ALA A 986 16.29 -8.72 -13.77
CA ALA A 986 15.78 -10.08 -13.67
C ALA A 986 14.28 -10.18 -13.93
N LYS A 987 13.51 -9.09 -13.75
CA LYS A 987 12.07 -9.07 -14.03
C LYS A 987 11.76 -9.20 -15.53
N ASP A 988 12.35 -8.40 -16.39
CA ASP A 988 12.07 -8.49 -17.84
C ASP A 988 12.56 -9.83 -18.43
N ILE A 989 13.63 -10.38 -17.87
CA ILE A 989 14.12 -11.73 -18.18
C ILE A 989 13.10 -12.80 -17.75
N ALA A 990 12.59 -12.71 -16.52
CA ALA A 990 11.58 -13.60 -15.97
C ALA A 990 10.25 -13.55 -16.74
N ASN A 991 9.77 -12.35 -17.10
CA ASN A 991 8.57 -12.16 -17.91
C ASN A 991 8.74 -12.80 -19.30
N MET A 992 9.91 -12.68 -19.93
CA MET A 992 10.19 -13.31 -21.23
C MET A 992 10.23 -14.85 -21.13
N MET A 993 10.93 -15.40 -20.12
CA MET A 993 10.91 -16.85 -19.83
C MET A 993 9.48 -17.34 -19.57
N ARG A 994 8.67 -16.56 -18.86
CA ARG A 994 7.29 -16.92 -18.56
C ARG A 994 6.40 -16.84 -19.80
N SER A 995 6.62 -15.90 -20.71
CA SER A 995 5.94 -15.80 -22.01
C SER A 995 6.22 -17.01 -22.91
N ILE A 996 7.48 -17.46 -23.02
CA ILE A 996 7.84 -18.70 -23.73
C ILE A 996 7.14 -19.91 -23.07
N SER A 997 7.14 -19.95 -21.73
CA SER A 997 6.44 -20.98 -20.94
C SER A 997 4.92 -20.94 -21.06
N TYR A 998 4.31 -19.80 -21.37
CA TYR A 998 2.87 -19.66 -21.63
C TYR A 998 2.56 -20.19 -23.03
N ALA A 999 3.33 -19.80 -24.05
CA ALA A 999 3.17 -20.33 -25.41
C ALA A 999 3.28 -21.87 -25.45
N ALA A 1000 4.21 -22.45 -24.70
CA ALA A 1000 4.32 -23.91 -24.56
C ALA A 1000 3.09 -24.54 -23.87
N GLY A 1001 2.48 -23.83 -22.92
CA GLY A 1001 1.23 -24.27 -22.27
C GLY A 1001 0.00 -24.18 -23.18
N LEU A 1002 -0.08 -23.17 -24.06
CA LEU A 1002 -1.15 -23.09 -25.07
C LEU A 1002 -1.07 -24.26 -26.06
N VAL A 1003 0.12 -24.60 -26.57
CA VAL A 1003 0.29 -25.76 -27.46
C VAL A 1003 -0.11 -27.06 -26.76
N TYR A 1004 0.20 -27.20 -25.47
CA TYR A 1004 -0.26 -28.34 -24.67
C TYR A 1004 -1.80 -28.42 -24.58
N GLU A 1005 -2.51 -27.30 -24.41
CA GLU A 1005 -3.99 -27.28 -24.44
C GLU A 1005 -4.57 -27.57 -25.84
N GLU A 1006 -3.97 -27.02 -26.89
CA GLU A 1006 -4.40 -27.23 -28.28
C GLU A 1006 -4.34 -28.71 -28.68
N ASP A 1007 -3.29 -29.43 -28.27
CA ASP A 1007 -3.07 -30.84 -28.59
C ASP A 1007 -3.71 -31.84 -27.59
N LEU A 1008 -4.20 -31.40 -26.42
CA LEU A 1008 -4.78 -32.26 -25.37
C LEU A 1008 -6.01 -33.13 -25.80
N PRO A 1009 -6.90 -32.69 -26.71
CA PRO A 1009 -8.06 -33.48 -27.12
C PRO A 1009 -7.70 -34.81 -27.81
N GLY A 1010 -8.21 -35.92 -27.28
CA GLY A 1010 -8.02 -37.26 -27.85
C GLY A 1010 -6.73 -37.99 -27.44
N LEU A 1011 -5.80 -37.34 -26.74
CA LEU A 1011 -4.59 -37.99 -26.24
C LEU A 1011 -4.85 -38.90 -25.02
N SER A 1012 -4.13 -40.02 -24.97
CA SER A 1012 -4.09 -40.90 -23.79
C SER A 1012 -3.30 -40.25 -22.65
N GLN A 1013 -3.57 -40.64 -21.40
CA GLN A 1013 -2.92 -40.04 -20.23
C GLN A 1013 -1.38 -40.13 -20.28
N THR A 1014 -0.83 -41.26 -20.74
CA THR A 1014 0.61 -41.44 -20.93
C THR A 1014 1.18 -40.45 -21.95
N ALA A 1015 0.50 -40.27 -23.09
CA ALA A 1015 0.93 -39.32 -24.12
C ALA A 1015 0.84 -37.86 -23.63
N ARG A 1016 -0.17 -37.51 -22.83
CA ARG A 1016 -0.29 -36.19 -22.18
C ARG A 1016 0.90 -35.90 -21.27
N THR A 1017 1.26 -36.83 -20.37
CA THR A 1017 2.43 -36.68 -19.50
C THR A 1017 3.72 -36.53 -20.31
N GLN A 1018 3.94 -37.41 -21.30
CA GLN A 1018 5.14 -37.36 -22.15
C GLN A 1018 5.23 -36.05 -22.96
N LEU A 1019 4.13 -35.57 -23.55
CA LEU A 1019 4.10 -34.29 -24.26
C LEU A 1019 4.38 -33.11 -23.32
N SER A 1020 3.78 -33.11 -22.12
CA SER A 1020 4.04 -32.09 -21.10
C SER A 1020 5.53 -32.03 -20.73
N ASP A 1021 6.16 -33.18 -20.44
CA ASP A 1021 7.57 -33.22 -20.07
C ASP A 1021 8.51 -32.85 -21.23
N TRP A 1022 8.16 -33.18 -22.48
CA TRP A 1022 8.90 -32.69 -23.66
C TRP A 1022 8.79 -31.17 -23.83
N LEU A 1023 7.59 -30.58 -23.71
CA LEU A 1023 7.38 -29.13 -23.81
C LEU A 1023 8.06 -28.38 -22.65
N ARG A 1024 8.03 -28.93 -21.44
CA ARG A 1024 8.77 -28.41 -20.27
C ARG A 1024 10.29 -28.46 -20.49
N THR A 1025 10.80 -29.55 -21.08
CA THR A 1025 12.22 -29.70 -21.44
C THR A 1025 12.64 -28.66 -22.48
N ALA A 1026 11.86 -28.49 -23.54
CA ALA A 1026 12.08 -27.45 -24.56
C ALA A 1026 12.10 -26.04 -23.95
N ASN A 1027 11.09 -25.69 -23.15
CA ASN A 1027 10.99 -24.40 -22.48
C ASN A 1027 12.23 -24.09 -21.61
N ARG A 1028 12.76 -25.09 -20.89
CA ARG A 1028 13.97 -24.96 -20.06
C ARG A 1028 15.22 -24.72 -20.91
N TYR A 1029 15.45 -25.50 -21.98
CA TYR A 1029 16.58 -25.28 -22.89
C TYR A 1029 16.52 -23.91 -23.59
N LEU A 1030 15.34 -23.50 -24.06
CA LEU A 1030 15.13 -22.18 -24.70
C LEU A 1030 15.36 -21.02 -23.72
N SER A 1031 14.90 -21.16 -22.47
CA SER A 1031 15.13 -20.18 -21.40
C SER A 1031 16.61 -20.10 -20.98
N ALA A 1032 17.30 -21.24 -20.89
CA ALA A 1032 18.73 -21.31 -20.54
C ALA A 1032 19.62 -20.72 -21.65
N GLU A 1033 19.34 -20.98 -22.93
CA GLU A 1033 20.02 -20.33 -24.06
C GLU A 1033 19.78 -18.81 -24.04
N TYR A 1034 18.53 -18.37 -23.87
CA TYR A 1034 18.15 -16.96 -23.77
C TYR A 1034 18.93 -16.22 -22.65
N LEU A 1035 18.95 -16.77 -21.43
CA LEU A 1035 19.72 -16.21 -20.32
C LEU A 1035 21.23 -16.28 -20.56
N THR A 1036 21.73 -17.39 -21.12
CA THR A 1036 23.15 -17.56 -21.45
C THR A 1036 23.62 -16.52 -22.46
N ALA A 1037 22.80 -16.23 -23.47
CA ALA A 1037 23.07 -15.19 -24.45
C ALA A 1037 23.00 -13.78 -23.85
N TYR A 1038 22.07 -13.55 -22.91
CA TYR A 1038 22.01 -12.30 -22.12
C TYR A 1038 23.29 -12.10 -21.29
N ARG A 1039 23.65 -13.08 -20.45
CA ARG A 1039 24.81 -13.01 -19.53
C ARG A 1039 26.13 -12.82 -20.30
N LYS A 1040 26.28 -13.44 -21.46
CA LYS A 1040 27.43 -13.25 -22.37
C LYS A 1040 27.49 -11.86 -23.00
N ALA A 1041 26.39 -11.12 -23.05
CA ALA A 1041 26.30 -9.76 -23.57
C ALA A 1041 26.34 -8.66 -22.48
N THR A 1042 26.21 -9.01 -21.19
CA THR A 1042 26.35 -8.07 -20.05
C THR A 1042 27.55 -8.33 -19.10
N PRO A 1043 28.75 -8.71 -19.58
CA PRO A 1043 29.86 -9.12 -18.72
C PRO A 1043 30.38 -7.94 -17.86
N GLY A 1044 30.68 -8.21 -16.58
CA GLY A 1044 31.21 -7.22 -15.65
C GLY A 1044 30.21 -6.18 -15.14
N THR A 1045 28.94 -6.26 -15.53
CA THR A 1045 27.87 -5.41 -15.01
C THR A 1045 27.28 -5.95 -13.69
N ARG A 1046 26.66 -5.10 -12.89
CA ARG A 1046 25.87 -5.47 -11.68
C ARG A 1046 24.38 -5.73 -11.99
N LEU A 1047 24.00 -5.83 -13.28
CA LEU A 1047 22.59 -5.96 -13.71
C LEU A 1047 21.90 -7.23 -13.22
N LEU A 1048 22.68 -8.28 -12.94
CA LEU A 1048 22.25 -9.51 -12.29
C LEU A 1048 23.25 -9.83 -11.17
N PRO A 1049 22.83 -10.53 -10.10
CA PRO A 1049 23.75 -10.96 -9.06
C PRO A 1049 24.78 -11.96 -9.59
N ALA A 1050 25.94 -11.98 -8.93
CA ALA A 1050 27.05 -12.89 -9.28
C ALA A 1050 26.89 -14.31 -8.68
N ASP A 1051 26.03 -14.48 -7.68
CA ASP A 1051 25.66 -15.79 -7.14
C ASP A 1051 24.47 -16.38 -7.90
N GLU A 1052 24.57 -17.66 -8.26
CA GLU A 1052 23.54 -18.36 -9.05
C GLU A 1052 22.24 -18.60 -8.29
N ARG A 1053 22.30 -18.72 -6.95
CA ARG A 1053 21.11 -18.92 -6.08
C ARG A 1053 20.36 -17.62 -5.91
N ASP A 1054 21.08 -16.50 -5.81
CA ASP A 1054 20.47 -15.16 -5.83
C ASP A 1054 19.77 -14.90 -7.17
N LEU A 1055 20.41 -15.31 -8.28
CA LEU A 1055 19.81 -15.21 -9.61
C LEU A 1055 18.57 -16.10 -9.75
N GLU A 1056 18.64 -17.35 -9.29
CA GLU A 1056 17.49 -18.27 -9.22
C GLU A 1056 16.33 -17.66 -8.40
N VAL A 1057 16.62 -17.11 -7.22
CA VAL A 1057 15.64 -16.47 -6.33
C VAL A 1057 14.95 -15.28 -7.00
N LEU A 1058 15.70 -14.39 -7.65
CA LEU A 1058 15.11 -13.26 -8.38
C LEU A 1058 14.26 -13.74 -9.57
N LEU A 1059 14.77 -14.69 -10.37
CA LEU A 1059 14.06 -15.20 -11.55
C LEU A 1059 12.76 -15.93 -11.15
N ASP A 1060 12.78 -16.84 -10.18
CA ASP A 1060 11.56 -17.52 -9.73
C ASP A 1060 10.56 -16.55 -9.12
N THR A 1061 11.02 -15.55 -8.34
CA THR A 1061 10.14 -14.53 -7.74
C THR A 1061 9.40 -13.71 -8.81
N PHE A 1062 10.09 -13.25 -9.85
CA PHE A 1062 9.43 -12.48 -10.93
C PHE A 1062 8.67 -13.38 -11.92
N ARG A 1063 9.06 -14.64 -12.11
CA ARG A 1063 8.26 -15.63 -12.87
C ARG A 1063 6.93 -15.91 -12.17
N ILE A 1064 6.93 -15.94 -10.83
CA ILE A 1064 5.72 -16.00 -10.01
C ILE A 1064 4.90 -14.71 -10.17
N GLU A 1065 5.50 -13.51 -10.06
CA GLU A 1065 4.78 -12.23 -10.28
C GLU A 1065 4.03 -12.25 -11.63
N LYS A 1066 4.73 -12.61 -12.72
CA LYS A 1066 4.12 -12.64 -14.06
C LYS A 1066 3.05 -13.72 -14.19
N ALA A 1067 3.26 -14.92 -13.64
CA ALA A 1067 2.26 -15.99 -13.70
C ALA A 1067 1.00 -15.69 -12.87
N LEU A 1068 1.10 -14.92 -11.78
CA LEU A 1068 -0.06 -14.40 -11.03
C LEU A 1068 -0.81 -13.34 -11.86
N GLN A 1069 -0.10 -12.41 -12.51
CA GLN A 1069 -0.71 -11.41 -13.40
C GLN A 1069 -1.47 -12.08 -14.56
N GLU A 1070 -0.84 -13.04 -15.23
CA GLU A 1070 -1.46 -13.84 -16.30
C GLU A 1070 -2.69 -14.61 -15.81
N LEU A 1071 -2.60 -15.25 -14.64
CA LEU A 1071 -3.74 -15.94 -14.05
C LEU A 1071 -4.90 -14.99 -13.80
N ARG A 1072 -4.67 -13.80 -13.25
CA ARG A 1072 -5.72 -12.79 -13.06
C ARG A 1072 -6.29 -12.29 -14.39
N TYR A 1073 -5.47 -12.13 -15.42
CA TYR A 1073 -5.95 -11.74 -16.75
C TYR A 1073 -6.86 -12.82 -17.35
N ASP A 1074 -6.41 -14.08 -17.38
CA ASP A 1074 -7.18 -15.18 -17.96
C ASP A 1074 -8.47 -15.45 -17.17
N LEU A 1075 -8.44 -15.40 -15.84
CA LEU A 1075 -9.62 -15.57 -15.00
C LEU A 1075 -10.69 -14.47 -15.20
N ASN A 1076 -10.32 -13.26 -15.62
CA ASN A 1076 -11.28 -12.18 -15.92
C ASN A 1076 -11.74 -12.15 -17.39
N TYR A 1077 -10.87 -12.51 -18.34
CA TYR A 1077 -11.11 -12.27 -19.77
C TYR A 1077 -11.15 -13.53 -20.64
N ARG A 1078 -10.53 -14.64 -20.20
CA ARG A 1078 -10.37 -15.88 -20.96
C ARG A 1078 -10.38 -17.13 -20.05
N PRO A 1079 -11.43 -17.43 -19.26
CA PRO A 1079 -11.35 -18.44 -18.19
C PRO A 1079 -10.93 -19.84 -18.65
N HIS A 1080 -11.22 -20.19 -19.91
CA HIS A 1080 -10.77 -21.44 -20.55
C HIS A 1080 -9.24 -21.56 -20.72
N GLN A 1081 -8.48 -20.45 -20.69
CA GLN A 1081 -7.02 -20.45 -20.80
C GLN A 1081 -6.34 -20.53 -19.42
N ALA A 1082 -7.06 -20.30 -18.32
CA ALA A 1082 -6.50 -20.19 -16.97
C ALA A 1082 -5.75 -21.46 -16.46
N ALA A 1083 -6.00 -22.63 -17.06
CA ALA A 1083 -5.22 -23.85 -16.83
C ALA A 1083 -3.73 -23.67 -17.15
N VAL A 1084 -3.37 -22.82 -18.12
CA VAL A 1084 -2.00 -22.53 -18.53
C VAL A 1084 -1.18 -21.83 -17.42
N PRO A 1085 -1.58 -20.66 -16.90
CA PRO A 1085 -0.89 -20.04 -15.77
C PRO A 1085 -1.02 -20.84 -14.46
N LEU A 1086 -2.12 -21.57 -14.22
CA LEU A 1086 -2.22 -22.46 -13.05
C LEU A 1086 -1.17 -23.58 -13.06
N ARG A 1087 -0.96 -24.29 -14.19
CA ARG A 1087 0.12 -25.28 -14.28
C ARG A 1087 1.50 -24.63 -14.21
N GLY A 1088 1.66 -23.41 -14.74
CA GLY A 1088 2.89 -22.61 -14.59
C GLY A 1088 3.24 -22.33 -13.13
N LEU A 1089 2.29 -21.84 -12.34
CA LEU A 1089 2.44 -21.60 -10.90
C LEU A 1089 2.72 -22.92 -10.15
N LEU A 1090 2.01 -24.00 -10.46
CA LEU A 1090 2.22 -25.31 -9.84
C LEU A 1090 3.55 -25.98 -10.20
N GLU A 1091 4.21 -25.61 -11.31
CA GLU A 1091 5.62 -25.94 -11.53
C GLU A 1091 6.55 -25.01 -10.73
N LEU A 1092 6.30 -23.70 -10.72
CA LEU A 1092 7.08 -22.72 -9.94
C LEU A 1092 7.01 -22.96 -8.42
N MET A 1093 6.01 -23.70 -7.92
CA MET A 1093 5.84 -24.09 -6.51
C MET A 1093 6.49 -25.42 -6.12
N LYS A 1094 7.22 -26.05 -7.05
CA LYS A 1094 8.08 -27.22 -6.78
C LYS A 1094 9.53 -26.79 -6.51
#